data_AF-A0A975G522-F1
#
_entry.id   AF-A0A975G522-F1
#
_cell.length_a   1.000
_cell.length_b   1.000
_cell.length_c   1.000
_cell.angle_alpha   90.00
_cell.angle_beta   90.00
_cell.angle_gamma   90.00
#
_symmetry.space_group_name_H-M   'P 1'
#
loop_
_entity.id
_entity.type
_entity.pdbx_description
1 polymer ?
#
loop_
_entity_poly.entity_id
_entity_poly.type
_entity_poly.pdbx_seq_one_letter_code
_entity_poly.pdbx_strand_id
1 'polypeptide(L)'
;MKPALIGLAVFFASAGAAAAQTAAPPPLLAQAFTDHAVLQRGAPIPVWGWAKAGETVSLDFDGQTVQARADASGRWSARLAAHSAGGPFELTARGEAGETQTLHDLLVGDVWLCSGQSNMEFTLRHATNADVEVGASANDQIRLIHIPKVSAATPQSGFGAPTAWRPAGPASAADFSAACFLMGKELQADQHIPIGLIDASWGGSDVRAWMSPEALHRFGGYDDDLAIVRRHAADPVGAATAWSLVMERWYKAHDPGFHWNDPALDDSAWATTPAAGYWEGWGVPALARFDGIVWYRTTVTLTAEQAKGEATIALGPADDMDTSFVNGVFVGGIDSWNAPRTYRVPAGVLHAGVNSIAVRVLDTGGGGGLWGQPKDRFLRLADGSSVPINGTWRWRIAAPLTQTGPAPHAPWQDAVGMVTLYNGLIAPLDGYGLKGFAWYQGEQNISNALEYRRLLPAMIADWRGRFGADLPFLIVQLANFGPAVSQPGESDWAAVREAQRLTVEHDLRTGLAVAVDVGQRYDIHPTDKQDVGHRLALLARHIAYGEAVTASGPRPLGASQAGDRITIRFADVAAGLVVYGAARPIGFEACDGAGHCRFVDATVGKDQVVLDAAGLGPVAKVRYAWADSPVVNLYNSEDLPATPFEIEVR
;
A
#
# COMPACT_ATOMS: atom_id res chain seq x y z
N MET A 1 -57.27 50.75 15.76
CA MET A 1 -56.79 50.81 14.36
C MET A 1 -56.57 49.38 13.87
N LYS A 2 -57.32 48.99 12.82
CA LYS A 2 -57.33 47.75 12.00
C LYS A 2 -56.83 46.42 12.60
N PRO A 3 -57.67 45.37 12.71
CA PRO A 3 -57.21 43.99 12.87
C PRO A 3 -56.80 43.44 11.49
N ALA A 4 -55.61 42.83 11.40
CA ALA A 4 -55.16 42.12 10.21
C ALA A 4 -55.55 40.64 10.33
N LEU A 5 -56.42 40.17 9.43
CA LEU A 5 -56.66 38.75 9.21
C LEU A 5 -55.39 38.13 8.61
N ILE A 6 -54.80 37.14 9.29
CA ILE A 6 -53.80 36.26 8.70
C ILE A 6 -54.53 35.05 8.14
N GLY A 7 -54.62 34.98 6.81
CA GLY A 7 -55.14 33.84 6.07
C GLY A 7 -54.19 32.65 6.19
N LEU A 8 -54.75 31.49 6.54
CA LEU A 8 -54.08 30.20 6.60
C LEU A 8 -53.80 29.71 5.16
N ALA A 9 -52.57 29.83 4.69
CA ALA A 9 -52.14 29.25 3.42
C ALA A 9 -51.82 27.76 3.64
N VAL A 10 -52.70 26.89 3.13
CA VAL A 10 -52.48 25.45 3.03
C VAL A 10 -51.49 25.20 1.89
N PHE A 11 -50.23 24.87 2.23
CA PHE A 11 -49.27 24.36 1.26
C PHE A 11 -49.60 22.90 0.94
N PHE A 12 -50.15 22.66 -0.25
CA PHE A 12 -50.16 21.33 -0.85
C PHE A 12 -48.73 20.96 -1.25
N ALA A 13 -48.12 20.02 -0.53
CA ALA A 13 -46.90 19.36 -0.97
C ALA A 13 -47.24 18.49 -2.20
N SER A 14 -46.89 18.96 -3.39
CA SER A 14 -46.90 18.14 -4.59
C SER A 14 -45.74 17.16 -4.48
N ALA A 15 -46.06 15.87 -4.36
CA ALA A 15 -45.10 14.79 -4.51
C ALA A 15 -44.64 14.76 -5.97
N GLY A 16 -43.58 15.50 -6.28
CA GLY A 16 -42.86 15.36 -7.54
C GLY A 16 -42.20 13.99 -7.57
N ALA A 17 -42.67 13.10 -8.44
CA ALA A 17 -41.96 11.88 -8.77
C ALA A 17 -40.56 12.25 -9.26
N ALA A 18 -39.53 11.94 -8.47
CA ALA A 18 -38.16 12.03 -8.92
C ALA A 18 -38.01 11.04 -10.09
N ALA A 19 -37.94 11.56 -11.31
CA ALA A 19 -37.56 10.76 -12.46
C ALA A 19 -36.16 10.22 -12.16
N ALA A 20 -36.05 8.90 -11.99
CA ALA A 20 -34.78 8.22 -11.93
C ALA A 20 -34.03 8.59 -13.21
N GLN A 21 -32.96 9.38 -13.09
CA GLN A 21 -31.99 9.53 -14.17
C GLN A 21 -31.44 8.14 -14.45
N THR A 22 -31.92 7.54 -15.53
CA THR A 22 -31.33 6.32 -16.08
C THR A 22 -29.87 6.64 -16.33
N ALA A 23 -28.98 6.02 -15.56
CA ALA A 23 -27.54 6.09 -15.77
C ALA A 23 -27.25 5.80 -17.26
N ALA A 24 -26.35 6.57 -17.87
CA ALA A 24 -25.92 6.28 -19.23
C ALA A 24 -25.44 4.82 -19.30
N PRO A 25 -25.81 4.07 -20.35
CA PRO A 25 -25.36 2.69 -20.49
C PRO A 25 -23.83 2.64 -20.44
N PRO A 26 -23.25 1.64 -19.77
CA PRO A 26 -21.80 1.50 -19.68
C PRO A 26 -21.20 1.37 -21.09
N PRO A 27 -19.94 1.82 -21.30
CA PRO A 27 -19.31 1.79 -22.61
C PRO A 27 -19.14 0.36 -23.12
N LEU A 28 -19.20 0.20 -24.44
CA LEU A 28 -19.00 -1.10 -25.09
C LEU A 28 -17.65 -1.69 -24.72
N LEU A 29 -16.60 -0.88 -24.59
CA LEU A 29 -15.27 -1.29 -24.16
C LEU A 29 -14.97 -0.83 -22.73
N ALA A 30 -14.35 -1.69 -21.92
CA ALA A 30 -13.96 -1.36 -20.54
C ALA A 30 -12.94 -0.22 -20.48
N GLN A 31 -12.87 0.49 -19.33
CA GLN A 31 -12.01 1.67 -19.13
C GLN A 31 -10.50 1.42 -19.28
N ALA A 32 -10.06 0.15 -19.23
CA ALA A 32 -8.69 -0.24 -19.53
C ALA A 32 -8.32 -0.04 -21.03
N PHE A 33 -9.33 0.02 -21.91
CA PHE A 33 -9.19 0.24 -23.34
C PHE A 33 -9.61 1.67 -23.69
N THR A 34 -8.64 2.50 -24.05
CA THR A 34 -8.86 3.86 -24.55
C THR A 34 -8.03 4.07 -25.81
N ASP A 35 -8.20 5.22 -26.48
CA ASP A 35 -7.28 5.62 -27.54
C ASP A 35 -5.83 5.58 -27.02
N HIS A 36 -4.88 5.33 -27.92
CA HIS A 36 -3.45 5.19 -27.59
C HIS A 36 -3.05 3.94 -26.78
N ALA A 37 -3.97 3.02 -26.50
CA ALA A 37 -3.65 1.81 -25.72
C ALA A 37 -2.66 0.88 -26.44
N VAL A 38 -1.92 0.09 -25.65
CA VAL A 38 -1.05 -0.98 -26.16
C VAL A 38 -1.66 -2.32 -25.82
N LEU A 39 -1.96 -3.13 -26.83
CA LEU A 39 -2.45 -4.49 -26.67
C LEU A 39 -1.27 -5.47 -26.69
N GLN A 40 -1.27 -6.46 -25.80
CA GLN A 40 -0.17 -7.43 -25.69
C GLN A 40 -0.03 -8.30 -26.94
N ARG A 41 1.15 -8.27 -27.55
CA ARG A 41 1.52 -9.09 -28.71
C ARG A 41 1.77 -10.56 -28.35
N GLY A 42 1.78 -11.41 -29.36
CA GLY A 42 2.30 -12.79 -29.25
C GLY A 42 1.41 -13.77 -28.46
N ALA A 43 0.25 -13.32 -27.98
CA ALA A 43 -0.77 -14.13 -27.34
C ALA A 43 -2.17 -13.65 -27.79
N PRO A 44 -3.23 -14.48 -27.69
CA PRO A 44 -4.59 -14.03 -27.92
C PRO A 44 -4.92 -12.82 -27.05
N ILE A 45 -5.50 -11.77 -27.64
CA ILE A 45 -5.73 -10.48 -26.97
C ILE A 45 -7.13 -10.49 -26.35
N PRO A 46 -7.25 -10.54 -25.01
CA PRO A 46 -8.55 -10.47 -24.35
C PRO A 46 -9.09 -9.05 -24.44
N VAL A 47 -10.35 -8.92 -24.84
CA VAL A 47 -11.07 -7.64 -24.89
C VAL A 47 -12.43 -7.85 -24.23
N TRP A 48 -12.86 -6.89 -23.42
CA TRP A 48 -14.13 -6.96 -22.71
C TRP A 48 -14.74 -5.58 -22.54
N GLY A 49 -16.01 -5.58 -22.15
CA GLY A 49 -16.74 -4.39 -21.75
C GLY A 49 -18.18 -4.73 -21.45
N TRP A 50 -19.09 -3.82 -21.79
CA TRP A 50 -20.48 -3.90 -21.35
C TRP A 50 -21.46 -3.70 -22.50
N ALA A 51 -22.56 -4.44 -22.47
CA ALA A 51 -23.71 -4.25 -23.35
C ALA A 51 -24.99 -4.65 -22.61
N LYS A 52 -26.16 -4.55 -23.24
CA LYS A 52 -27.38 -5.06 -22.60
C LYS A 52 -27.26 -6.56 -22.39
N ALA A 53 -27.83 -7.09 -21.31
CA ALA A 53 -27.76 -8.51 -21.01
C ALA A 53 -28.30 -9.36 -22.18
N GLY A 54 -27.49 -10.34 -22.62
CA GLY A 54 -27.81 -11.19 -23.77
C GLY A 54 -27.58 -10.53 -25.15
N GLU A 55 -27.15 -9.28 -25.23
CA GLU A 55 -26.81 -8.65 -26.51
C GLU A 55 -25.53 -9.25 -27.10
N THR A 56 -25.48 -9.38 -28.43
CA THR A 56 -24.25 -9.74 -29.13
C THR A 56 -23.43 -8.49 -29.43
N VAL A 57 -22.14 -8.52 -29.10
CA VAL A 57 -21.16 -7.48 -29.46
C VAL A 57 -20.20 -8.05 -30.48
N SER A 58 -20.02 -7.34 -31.59
CA SER A 58 -19.01 -7.64 -32.62
C SER A 58 -17.81 -6.73 -32.44
N LEU A 59 -16.61 -7.30 -32.45
CA LEU A 59 -15.35 -6.58 -32.48
C LEU A 59 -14.71 -6.69 -33.86
N ASP A 60 -14.14 -5.60 -34.33
CA ASP A 60 -13.32 -5.53 -35.53
C ASP A 60 -11.95 -4.93 -35.20
N PHE A 61 -10.87 -5.64 -35.56
CA PHE A 61 -9.49 -5.25 -35.29
C PHE A 61 -8.54 -5.81 -36.36
N ASP A 62 -7.95 -4.93 -37.16
CA ASP A 62 -7.01 -5.27 -38.26
C ASP A 62 -7.48 -6.46 -39.13
N GLY A 63 -8.70 -6.38 -39.64
CA GLY A 63 -9.31 -7.41 -40.49
C GLY A 63 -9.77 -8.67 -39.73
N GLN A 64 -9.62 -8.73 -38.41
CA GLN A 64 -10.22 -9.76 -37.56
C GLN A 64 -11.60 -9.31 -37.09
N THR A 65 -12.59 -10.18 -37.27
CA THR A 65 -13.92 -9.98 -36.69
C THR A 65 -14.24 -11.11 -35.71
N VAL A 66 -14.55 -10.78 -34.46
CA VAL A 66 -14.99 -11.73 -33.43
C VAL A 66 -16.29 -11.27 -32.77
N GLN A 67 -17.06 -12.21 -32.23
CA GLN A 67 -18.32 -11.90 -31.54
C GLN A 67 -18.32 -12.49 -30.14
N ALA A 68 -18.96 -11.78 -29.21
CA ALA A 68 -19.21 -12.25 -27.86
C ALA A 68 -20.62 -11.84 -27.43
N ARG A 69 -21.23 -12.65 -26.56
CA ARG A 69 -22.54 -12.35 -25.98
C ARG A 69 -22.36 -11.82 -24.57
N ALA A 70 -23.04 -10.73 -24.25
CA ALA A 70 -23.11 -10.20 -22.89
C ALA A 70 -23.85 -11.16 -21.96
N ASP A 71 -23.30 -11.39 -20.78
CA ASP A 71 -23.88 -12.22 -19.74
C ASP A 71 -25.07 -11.53 -19.03
N ALA A 72 -25.59 -12.15 -17.98
CA ALA A 72 -26.72 -11.61 -17.23
C ALA A 72 -26.41 -10.27 -16.50
N SER A 73 -25.14 -9.98 -16.25
CA SER A 73 -24.67 -8.71 -15.69
C SER A 73 -24.42 -7.65 -16.77
N GLY A 74 -24.51 -8.01 -18.05
CA GLY A 74 -24.18 -7.16 -19.19
C GLY A 74 -22.69 -7.19 -19.56
N ARG A 75 -21.85 -7.93 -18.84
CA ARG A 75 -20.42 -8.06 -19.19
C ARG A 75 -20.27 -8.99 -20.38
N TRP A 76 -19.48 -8.59 -21.36
CA TRP A 76 -19.08 -9.47 -22.46
C TRP A 76 -17.55 -9.56 -22.51
N SER A 77 -17.03 -10.67 -23.04
CA SER A 77 -15.59 -10.81 -23.29
C SER A 77 -15.33 -11.65 -24.54
N ALA A 78 -14.37 -11.22 -25.36
CA ALA A 78 -13.89 -11.90 -26.54
C ALA A 78 -12.36 -12.03 -26.50
N ARG A 79 -11.80 -12.88 -27.37
CA ARG A 79 -10.35 -12.97 -27.60
C ARG A 79 -10.09 -12.77 -29.08
N LEU A 80 -9.32 -11.74 -29.41
CA LEU A 80 -8.76 -11.56 -30.75
C LEU A 80 -7.58 -12.54 -30.91
N ALA A 81 -7.28 -12.94 -32.15
CA ALA A 81 -6.11 -13.77 -32.41
C ALA A 81 -4.82 -13.01 -32.06
N ALA A 82 -3.76 -13.76 -31.76
CA ALA A 82 -2.46 -13.17 -31.48
C ALA A 82 -2.00 -12.30 -32.65
N HIS A 83 -1.46 -11.13 -32.32
CA HIS A 83 -1.02 -10.15 -33.29
C HIS A 83 0.47 -9.84 -33.14
N SER A 84 1.12 -9.50 -34.25
CA SER A 84 2.52 -9.07 -34.27
C SER A 84 2.64 -7.62 -33.78
N ALA A 85 3.84 -7.20 -33.36
CA ALA A 85 4.04 -5.82 -32.92
C ALA A 85 3.81 -4.83 -34.07
N GLY A 86 3.21 -3.67 -33.80
CA GLY A 86 2.95 -2.65 -34.82
C GLY A 86 1.83 -1.68 -34.44
N GLY A 87 1.31 -0.99 -35.45
CA GLY A 87 0.27 0.03 -35.35
C GLY A 87 0.67 1.33 -36.06
N PRO A 88 -0.15 2.37 -36.00
CA PRO A 88 -1.43 2.42 -35.27
C PRO A 88 -2.55 1.60 -35.93
N PHE A 89 -3.41 1.02 -35.10
CA PHE A 89 -4.62 0.28 -35.48
C PHE A 89 -5.88 0.94 -34.89
N GLU A 90 -7.03 0.51 -35.39
CA GLU A 90 -8.34 0.82 -34.81
C GLU A 90 -9.01 -0.45 -34.27
N LEU A 91 -9.69 -0.33 -33.13
CA LEU A 91 -10.57 -1.37 -32.59
C LEU A 91 -11.99 -0.84 -32.55
N THR A 92 -12.91 -1.48 -33.26
CA THR A 92 -14.31 -1.09 -33.27
C THR A 92 -15.18 -2.14 -32.60
N ALA A 93 -15.90 -1.76 -31.55
CA ALA A 93 -16.97 -2.56 -30.94
C ALA A 93 -18.34 -2.09 -31.43
N ARG A 94 -19.21 -3.03 -31.82
CA ARG A 94 -20.58 -2.77 -32.29
C ARG A 94 -21.58 -3.64 -31.53
N GLY A 95 -22.55 -2.99 -30.87
CA GLY A 95 -23.71 -3.65 -30.29
C GLY A 95 -24.75 -4.02 -31.35
N GLU A 96 -25.53 -5.06 -31.08
CA GLU A 96 -26.63 -5.51 -31.94
C GLU A 96 -27.71 -4.42 -32.08
N ALA A 97 -27.87 -3.55 -31.08
CA ALA A 97 -28.79 -2.42 -31.12
C ALA A 97 -28.25 -1.18 -31.87
N GLY A 98 -27.05 -1.27 -32.47
CA GLY A 98 -26.47 -0.25 -33.35
C GLY A 98 -25.51 0.72 -32.65
N GLU A 99 -25.32 0.61 -31.32
CA GLU A 99 -24.26 1.32 -30.60
C GLU A 99 -22.89 0.95 -31.20
N THR A 100 -22.01 1.94 -31.41
CA THR A 100 -20.66 1.70 -31.93
C THR A 100 -19.66 2.52 -31.10
N GLN A 101 -18.55 1.90 -30.74
CA GLN A 101 -17.42 2.54 -30.08
C GLN A 101 -16.13 2.15 -30.82
N THR A 102 -15.39 3.15 -31.30
CA THR A 102 -14.09 2.93 -31.96
C THR A 102 -12.99 3.57 -31.14
N LEU A 103 -11.93 2.80 -30.90
CA LEU A 103 -10.67 3.27 -30.33
C LEU A 103 -9.64 3.45 -31.45
N HIS A 104 -8.85 4.51 -31.37
CA HIS A 104 -7.87 4.92 -32.37
C HIS A 104 -6.45 4.92 -31.79
N ASP A 105 -5.46 4.94 -32.68
CA ASP A 105 -4.03 4.93 -32.33
C ASP A 105 -3.62 3.77 -31.41
N LEU A 106 -4.21 2.60 -31.62
CA LEU A 106 -3.83 1.41 -30.85
C LEU A 106 -2.52 0.85 -31.34
N LEU A 107 -1.61 0.53 -30.43
CA LEU A 107 -0.40 -0.21 -30.74
C LEU A 107 -0.54 -1.66 -30.27
N VAL A 108 0.17 -2.56 -30.92
CA VAL A 108 0.38 -3.92 -30.44
C VAL A 108 1.85 -4.05 -30.04
N GLY A 109 2.11 -4.44 -28.80
CA GLY A 109 3.43 -4.35 -28.18
C GLY A 109 3.57 -5.22 -26.93
N ASP A 110 4.59 -4.95 -26.12
CA ASP A 110 4.75 -5.58 -24.81
C ASP A 110 4.25 -4.66 -23.69
N VAL A 111 3.37 -5.19 -22.84
CA VAL A 111 2.70 -4.43 -21.77
C VAL A 111 3.21 -4.84 -20.41
N TRP A 112 3.65 -3.88 -19.59
CA TRP A 112 4.15 -4.11 -18.25
C TRP A 112 3.25 -3.45 -17.21
N LEU A 113 2.87 -4.20 -16.18
CA LEU A 113 2.20 -3.68 -15.00
C LEU A 113 3.22 -3.38 -13.90
N CYS A 114 3.38 -2.10 -13.60
CA CYS A 114 4.24 -1.60 -12.54
C CYS A 114 3.41 -1.26 -11.31
N SER A 115 3.73 -1.86 -10.17
CA SER A 115 2.95 -1.71 -8.95
C SER A 115 3.82 -1.78 -7.69
N GLY A 116 3.20 -1.52 -6.54
CA GLY A 116 3.85 -1.45 -5.25
C GLY A 116 3.54 -0.14 -4.54
N GLN A 117 4.47 0.28 -3.68
CA GLN A 117 4.26 1.45 -2.82
C GLN A 117 5.03 2.68 -3.30
N SER A 118 5.40 3.56 -2.36
CA SER A 118 5.91 4.90 -2.62
C SER A 118 7.17 4.94 -3.47
N ASN A 119 8.00 3.89 -3.43
CA ASN A 119 9.17 3.77 -4.29
C ASN A 119 8.84 3.41 -5.75
N MET A 120 7.75 2.67 -6.01
CA MET A 120 7.20 2.53 -7.36
C MET A 120 6.51 3.83 -7.80
N GLU A 121 5.75 4.47 -6.90
CA GLU A 121 5.01 5.71 -7.17
C GLU A 121 5.93 6.91 -7.44
N PHE A 122 7.16 6.86 -6.94
CA PHE A 122 8.12 7.95 -7.05
C PHE A 122 8.27 8.43 -8.49
N THR A 123 7.97 9.71 -8.72
CA THR A 123 7.75 10.22 -10.07
C THR A 123 9.04 10.64 -10.77
N LEU A 124 9.03 10.59 -12.11
CA LEU A 124 10.21 10.92 -12.94
C LEU A 124 10.75 12.32 -12.67
N ARG A 125 9.89 13.30 -12.39
CA ARG A 125 10.31 14.68 -12.08
C ARG A 125 11.08 14.85 -10.77
N HIS A 126 11.00 13.87 -9.87
CA HIS A 126 11.73 13.88 -8.60
C HIS A 126 12.99 13.00 -8.65
N ALA A 127 13.21 12.28 -9.75
CA ALA A 127 14.39 11.46 -9.93
C ALA A 127 15.66 12.32 -10.10
N THR A 128 16.80 11.73 -9.82
CA THR A 128 18.10 12.28 -10.23
C THR A 128 18.05 12.60 -11.73
N ASN A 129 18.64 13.71 -12.18
CA ASN A 129 18.61 14.15 -13.59
C ASN A 129 17.20 14.32 -14.20
N ALA A 130 16.18 14.60 -13.39
CA ALA A 130 14.79 14.79 -13.81
C ALA A 130 14.61 15.71 -15.04
N ASP A 131 15.30 16.85 -15.10
CA ASP A 131 15.17 17.80 -16.22
C ASP A 131 15.50 17.16 -17.57
N VAL A 132 16.52 16.30 -17.60
CA VAL A 132 16.94 15.59 -18.82
C VAL A 132 15.98 14.46 -19.13
N GLU A 133 15.62 13.65 -18.13
CA GLU A 133 14.75 12.49 -18.35
C GLU A 133 13.35 12.91 -18.79
N VAL A 134 12.77 13.93 -18.15
CA VAL A 134 11.49 14.51 -18.55
C VAL A 134 11.60 15.21 -19.90
N GLY A 135 12.64 16.03 -20.11
CA GLY A 135 12.83 16.78 -21.36
C GLY A 135 13.00 15.88 -22.58
N ALA A 136 13.62 14.71 -22.42
CA ALA A 136 13.87 13.73 -23.49
C ALA A 136 12.88 12.56 -23.51
N SER A 137 11.76 12.65 -22.78
CA SER A 137 10.79 11.54 -22.63
C SER A 137 9.87 11.31 -23.84
N ALA A 138 9.88 12.17 -24.84
CA ALA A 138 9.02 12.07 -26.02
C ALA A 138 9.34 10.80 -26.83
N ASN A 139 8.39 9.86 -26.88
CA ASN A 139 8.53 8.62 -27.62
C ASN A 139 7.16 8.04 -28.01
N ASP A 140 6.84 8.07 -29.30
CA ASP A 140 5.55 7.58 -29.81
C ASP A 140 5.43 6.04 -29.84
N GLN A 141 6.46 5.30 -29.42
CA GLN A 141 6.41 3.85 -29.24
C GLN A 141 6.29 3.46 -27.76
N ILE A 142 6.21 4.43 -26.85
CA ILE A 142 5.91 4.19 -25.44
C ILE A 142 4.54 4.80 -25.13
N ARG A 143 3.68 4.03 -24.46
CA ARG A 143 2.36 4.48 -24.01
C ARG A 143 2.26 4.28 -22.51
N LEU A 144 1.73 5.30 -21.84
CA LEU A 144 1.64 5.38 -20.38
C LEU A 144 0.17 5.44 -19.97
N ILE A 145 -0.21 4.67 -18.94
CA ILE A 145 -1.50 4.83 -18.26
C ILE A 145 -1.27 4.81 -16.74
N HIS A 146 -1.76 5.85 -16.08
CA HIS A 146 -1.73 5.95 -14.61
C HIS A 146 -3.09 5.55 -14.07
N ILE A 147 -3.13 4.57 -13.19
CA ILE A 147 -4.36 4.09 -12.58
C ILE A 147 -4.73 4.98 -11.39
N PRO A 148 -5.94 5.58 -11.37
CA PRO A 148 -6.39 6.39 -10.25
C PRO A 148 -6.37 5.61 -8.92
N LYS A 149 -5.95 6.30 -7.87
CA LYS A 149 -5.94 5.77 -6.51
C LYS A 149 -7.35 5.63 -5.96
N VAL A 150 -7.91 4.43 -6.07
CA VAL A 150 -9.21 4.06 -5.51
C VAL A 150 -9.05 2.89 -4.55
N SER A 151 -9.45 3.07 -3.29
CA SER A 151 -9.57 1.98 -2.33
C SER A 151 -11.00 1.46 -2.35
N ALA A 152 -11.19 0.14 -2.37
CA ALA A 152 -12.52 -0.45 -2.42
C ALA A 152 -12.64 -1.74 -1.60
N ALA A 153 -13.72 -1.86 -0.83
CA ALA A 153 -14.01 -3.07 -0.06
C ALA A 153 -14.45 -4.28 -0.92
N THR A 154 -14.81 -4.04 -2.18
CA THR A 154 -15.16 -5.09 -3.16
C THR A 154 -14.44 -4.87 -4.49
N PRO A 155 -14.13 -5.93 -5.25
CA PRO A 155 -13.54 -5.80 -6.58
C PRO A 155 -14.34 -4.87 -7.47
N GLN A 156 -13.67 -3.86 -8.03
CA GLN A 156 -14.26 -2.91 -8.96
C GLN A 156 -14.08 -3.40 -10.39
N SER A 157 -14.99 -2.99 -11.27
CA SER A 157 -14.94 -3.31 -12.70
C SER A 157 -14.48 -2.15 -13.58
N GLY A 158 -14.13 -1.02 -12.97
CA GLY A 158 -13.59 0.20 -13.57
C GLY A 158 -12.85 1.03 -12.53
N PHE A 159 -12.21 2.11 -12.95
CA PHE A 159 -11.24 2.85 -12.13
C PHE A 159 -11.83 3.99 -11.29
N GLY A 160 -13.16 4.19 -11.30
CA GLY A 160 -13.84 5.24 -10.53
C GLY A 160 -13.58 6.69 -10.99
N ALA A 161 -12.58 6.92 -11.83
CA ALA A 161 -12.26 8.21 -12.45
C ALA A 161 -11.84 8.05 -13.92
N PRO A 162 -11.95 9.11 -14.75
CA PRO A 162 -11.47 9.07 -16.12
C PRO A 162 -9.99 8.67 -16.17
N THR A 163 -9.70 7.62 -16.95
CA THR A 163 -8.37 7.04 -17.10
C THR A 163 -8.11 6.88 -18.60
N ALA A 164 -6.91 7.21 -19.07
CA ALA A 164 -6.59 7.14 -20.49
C ALA A 164 -5.11 6.83 -20.71
N TRP A 165 -4.84 6.02 -21.74
CA TRP A 165 -3.49 5.84 -22.27
C TRP A 165 -3.03 7.11 -22.97
N ARG A 166 -1.73 7.40 -22.90
CA ARG A 166 -1.11 8.57 -23.52
C ARG A 166 0.25 8.22 -24.13
N PRO A 167 0.63 8.80 -25.28
CA PRO A 167 2.02 8.80 -25.74
C PRO A 167 2.96 9.30 -24.66
N ALA A 168 4.14 8.70 -24.55
CA ALA A 168 5.20 9.19 -23.68
C ALA A 168 5.71 10.54 -24.17
N GLY A 169 5.82 11.49 -23.25
CA GLY A 169 6.36 12.82 -23.48
C GLY A 169 6.39 13.64 -22.19
N PRO A 170 6.95 14.86 -22.21
CA PRO A 170 7.22 15.59 -20.97
C PRO A 170 6.00 15.74 -20.05
N ALA A 171 4.82 15.97 -20.62
CA ALA A 171 3.58 16.12 -19.87
C ALA A 171 3.01 14.81 -19.29
N SER A 172 3.21 13.67 -19.94
CA SER A 172 2.70 12.37 -19.49
C SER A 172 3.69 11.61 -18.61
N ALA A 173 5.00 11.80 -18.83
CA ALA A 173 6.06 11.09 -18.12
C ALA A 173 6.47 11.75 -16.79
N ALA A 174 6.35 13.08 -16.67
CA ALA A 174 6.85 13.80 -15.49
C ALA A 174 6.29 13.31 -14.16
N ASP A 175 4.99 12.99 -14.12
CA ASP A 175 4.28 12.50 -12.92
C ASP A 175 4.04 10.99 -12.95
N PHE A 176 4.67 10.27 -13.89
CA PHE A 176 4.61 8.82 -13.97
C PHE A 176 5.72 8.18 -13.12
N SER A 177 5.51 6.94 -12.68
CA SER A 177 6.53 6.13 -12.00
C SER A 177 7.89 6.17 -12.72
N ALA A 178 8.92 6.68 -12.04
CA ALA A 178 10.26 6.81 -12.58
C ALA A 178 10.89 5.44 -12.89
N ALA A 179 10.77 4.49 -11.95
CA ALA A 179 11.30 3.13 -12.13
C ALA A 179 10.66 2.44 -13.33
N CYS A 180 9.33 2.54 -13.46
CA CYS A 180 8.59 1.94 -14.55
C CYS A 180 8.94 2.59 -15.91
N PHE A 181 8.96 3.93 -15.96
CA PHE A 181 9.29 4.67 -17.16
C PHE A 181 10.69 4.37 -17.67
N LEU A 182 11.70 4.40 -16.79
CA LEU A 182 13.09 4.18 -17.15
C LEU A 182 13.34 2.74 -17.59
N MET A 183 12.70 1.75 -16.95
CA MET A 183 12.68 0.37 -17.44
C MET A 183 12.08 0.28 -18.85
N GLY A 184 10.90 0.84 -19.07
CA GLY A 184 10.24 0.77 -20.38
C GLY A 184 10.97 1.52 -21.49
N LYS A 185 11.64 2.63 -21.16
CA LYS A 185 12.50 3.39 -22.08
C LYS A 185 13.66 2.54 -22.59
N GLU A 186 14.35 1.83 -21.70
CA GLU A 186 15.45 0.94 -22.09
C GLU A 186 14.93 -0.27 -22.88
N LEU A 187 13.83 -0.89 -22.44
CA LEU A 187 13.24 -2.02 -23.17
C LEU A 187 12.77 -1.62 -24.57
N GLN A 188 12.17 -0.44 -24.74
CA GLN A 188 11.75 0.02 -26.06
C GLN A 188 12.97 0.25 -26.97
N ALA A 189 14.05 0.83 -26.44
CA ALA A 189 15.27 1.08 -27.20
C ALA A 189 15.98 -0.22 -27.62
N ASP A 190 15.90 -1.28 -26.82
CA ASP A 190 16.55 -2.57 -27.09
C ASP A 190 15.68 -3.49 -27.96
N GLN A 191 14.38 -3.57 -27.67
CA GLN A 191 13.45 -4.48 -28.36
C GLN A 191 12.87 -3.91 -29.65
N HIS A 192 12.93 -2.58 -29.85
CA HIS A 192 12.46 -1.89 -31.05
C HIS A 192 10.99 -2.18 -31.40
N ILE A 193 10.13 -2.33 -30.38
CA ILE A 193 8.68 -2.55 -30.50
C ILE A 193 7.92 -1.55 -29.61
N PRO A 194 6.59 -1.39 -29.79
CA PRO A 194 5.79 -0.64 -28.84
C PRO A 194 5.85 -1.23 -27.42
N ILE A 195 5.93 -0.35 -26.42
CA ILE A 195 5.88 -0.69 -24.99
C ILE A 195 4.72 0.04 -24.31
N GLY A 196 3.86 -0.71 -23.63
CA GLY A 196 2.81 -0.18 -22.77
C GLY A 196 3.22 -0.28 -21.30
N LEU A 197 3.11 0.82 -20.56
CA LEU A 197 3.40 0.87 -19.12
C LEU A 197 2.15 1.26 -18.34
N ILE A 198 1.75 0.40 -17.41
CA ILE A 198 0.66 0.63 -16.47
C ILE A 198 1.26 0.94 -15.10
N ASP A 199 0.98 2.13 -14.56
CA ASP A 199 1.37 2.51 -13.19
C ASP A 199 0.16 2.37 -12.26
N ALA A 200 0.20 1.36 -11.39
CA ALA A 200 -0.80 1.09 -10.36
C ALA A 200 -0.10 1.01 -8.99
N SER A 201 0.26 2.16 -8.43
CA SER A 201 1.07 2.27 -7.21
C SER A 201 0.42 3.15 -6.13
N TRP A 202 0.70 2.84 -4.86
CA TRP A 202 0.20 3.63 -3.73
C TRP A 202 1.13 3.56 -2.51
N GLY A 203 1.70 4.70 -2.13
CA GLY A 203 2.56 4.87 -0.95
C GLY A 203 1.99 4.37 0.37
N GLY A 204 2.87 3.80 1.21
CA GLY A 204 2.51 3.29 2.54
C GLY A 204 1.68 2.01 2.51
N SER A 205 1.67 1.28 1.40
CA SER A 205 0.83 0.10 1.24
C SER A 205 1.48 -1.20 1.70
N ASP A 206 0.67 -2.01 2.38
CA ASP A 206 1.00 -3.36 2.82
C ASP A 206 0.70 -4.37 1.69
N VAL A 207 1.51 -5.42 1.53
CA VAL A 207 1.29 -6.46 0.50
C VAL A 207 -0.11 -7.07 0.53
N ARG A 208 -0.75 -7.16 1.71
CA ARG A 208 -2.11 -7.70 1.86
C ARG A 208 -3.17 -6.84 1.19
N ALA A 209 -2.92 -5.54 1.04
CA ALA A 209 -3.80 -4.64 0.33
C ALA A 209 -3.85 -4.98 -1.18
N TRP A 210 -2.80 -5.60 -1.72
CA TRP A 210 -2.59 -5.93 -3.13
C TRP A 210 -2.95 -7.37 -3.52
N MET A 211 -3.40 -8.17 -2.56
CA MET A 211 -3.85 -9.55 -2.78
C MET A 211 -5.36 -9.60 -2.97
N SER A 212 -5.84 -10.55 -3.78
CA SER A 212 -7.28 -10.77 -3.89
C SER A 212 -7.89 -11.36 -2.62
N PRO A 213 -9.21 -11.20 -2.40
CA PRO A 213 -9.92 -11.86 -1.31
C PRO A 213 -9.72 -13.38 -1.30
N GLU A 214 -9.72 -14.02 -2.46
CA GLU A 214 -9.52 -15.46 -2.59
C GLU A 214 -8.09 -15.89 -2.23
N ALA A 215 -7.09 -15.07 -2.57
CA ALA A 215 -5.70 -15.35 -2.25
C ALA A 215 -5.43 -15.23 -0.74
N LEU A 216 -5.92 -14.17 -0.09
CA LEU A 216 -5.79 -14.02 1.36
C LEU A 216 -6.58 -15.07 2.13
N HIS A 217 -7.77 -15.46 1.64
CA HIS A 217 -8.52 -16.58 2.21
C HIS A 217 -7.73 -17.90 2.14
N ARG A 218 -7.13 -18.21 0.98
CA ARG A 218 -6.28 -19.41 0.82
C ARG A 218 -5.01 -19.36 1.65
N PHE A 219 -4.45 -18.17 1.86
CA PHE A 219 -3.28 -17.96 2.71
C PHE A 219 -3.57 -18.31 4.18
N GLY A 220 -4.79 -17.99 4.63
CA GLY A 220 -5.30 -18.27 5.98
C GLY A 220 -4.89 -17.21 7.00
N GLY A 221 -5.65 -17.13 8.10
CA GLY A 221 -5.37 -16.19 9.20
C GLY A 221 -6.03 -14.80 9.07
N TYR A 222 -6.68 -14.49 7.95
CA TYR A 222 -7.36 -13.20 7.71
C TYR A 222 -8.88 -13.32 7.51
N ASP A 223 -9.49 -14.48 7.80
CA ASP A 223 -10.90 -14.72 7.50
C ASP A 223 -11.86 -13.78 8.22
N ASP A 224 -11.54 -13.44 9.48
CA ASP A 224 -12.31 -12.49 10.28
C ASP A 224 -12.21 -11.07 9.71
N ASP A 225 -11.01 -10.63 9.34
CA ASP A 225 -10.79 -9.33 8.71
C ASP A 225 -11.49 -9.24 7.34
N LEU A 226 -11.39 -10.29 6.52
CA LEU A 226 -12.10 -10.40 5.24
C LEU A 226 -13.62 -10.41 5.42
N ALA A 227 -14.14 -11.00 6.51
CA ALA A 227 -15.56 -10.94 6.84
C ALA A 227 -15.99 -9.52 7.23
N ILE A 228 -15.13 -8.79 7.96
CA ILE A 228 -15.36 -7.39 8.31
C ILE A 228 -15.33 -6.49 7.07
N VAL A 229 -14.39 -6.67 6.14
CA VAL A 229 -14.34 -5.93 4.87
C VAL A 229 -15.60 -6.19 4.03
N ARG A 230 -16.02 -7.45 3.90
CA ARG A 230 -17.27 -7.81 3.22
C ARG A 230 -18.49 -7.17 3.89
N ARG A 231 -18.52 -7.14 5.22
CA ARG A 231 -19.57 -6.44 5.97
C ARG A 231 -19.52 -4.94 5.71
N HIS A 232 -18.33 -4.33 5.69
CA HIS A 232 -18.18 -2.90 5.45
C HIS A 232 -18.77 -2.49 4.10
N ALA A 233 -18.58 -3.30 3.06
CA ALA A 233 -19.18 -3.07 1.75
C ALA A 233 -20.72 -3.05 1.75
N ALA A 234 -21.37 -3.82 2.64
CA ALA A 234 -22.83 -3.96 2.69
C ALA A 234 -23.51 -3.12 3.80
N ASP A 235 -22.83 -2.95 4.92
CA ASP A 235 -23.27 -2.33 6.17
C ASP A 235 -22.07 -1.67 6.89
N PRO A 236 -21.65 -0.47 6.45
CA PRO A 236 -20.51 0.24 7.04
C PRO A 236 -20.66 0.46 8.55
N VAL A 237 -21.87 0.74 9.03
CA VAL A 237 -22.16 1.00 10.44
C VAL A 237 -21.99 -0.27 11.27
N GLY A 238 -22.52 -1.40 10.79
CA GLY A 238 -22.33 -2.67 11.46
C GLY A 238 -20.90 -3.20 11.40
N ALA A 239 -20.16 -2.90 10.33
CA ALA A 239 -18.73 -3.20 10.26
C ALA A 239 -17.92 -2.39 11.29
N ALA A 240 -18.19 -1.08 11.41
CA ALA A 240 -17.61 -0.25 12.46
C ALA A 240 -17.95 -0.77 13.87
N THR A 241 -19.17 -1.28 14.07
CA THR A 241 -19.58 -1.91 15.33
C THR A 241 -18.85 -3.23 15.58
N ALA A 242 -18.64 -4.06 14.56
CA ALA A 242 -17.86 -5.30 14.71
C ALA A 242 -16.38 -4.99 15.00
N TRP A 243 -15.84 -3.99 14.33
CA TRP A 243 -14.47 -3.52 14.52
C TRP A 243 -14.22 -2.95 15.91
N SER A 244 -15.17 -2.19 16.46
CA SER A 244 -15.04 -1.66 17.82
C SER A 244 -14.90 -2.77 18.86
N LEU A 245 -15.50 -3.96 18.64
CA LEU A 245 -15.30 -5.12 19.50
C LEU A 245 -13.89 -5.72 19.39
N VAL A 246 -13.26 -5.68 18.21
CA VAL A 246 -11.86 -6.09 18.01
C VAL A 246 -10.94 -5.14 18.79
N MET A 247 -11.13 -3.84 18.59
CA MET A 247 -10.38 -2.80 19.29
C MET A 247 -10.57 -2.89 20.80
N GLU A 248 -11.78 -3.12 21.30
CA GLU A 248 -12.04 -3.23 22.73
C GLU A 248 -11.32 -4.43 23.36
N ARG A 249 -11.20 -5.57 22.65
CA ARG A 249 -10.37 -6.69 23.12
C ARG A 249 -8.89 -6.32 23.17
N TRP A 250 -8.40 -5.60 22.16
CA TRP A 250 -7.03 -5.13 22.14
C TRP A 250 -6.76 -4.15 23.30
N TYR A 251 -7.63 -3.16 23.50
CA TYR A 251 -7.52 -2.23 24.61
C TYR A 251 -7.55 -2.94 25.96
N LYS A 252 -8.46 -3.91 26.16
CA LYS A 252 -8.50 -4.67 27.42
C LYS A 252 -7.19 -5.40 27.72
N ALA A 253 -6.46 -5.83 26.69
CA ALA A 253 -5.19 -6.52 26.84
C ALA A 253 -3.99 -5.57 27.02
N HIS A 254 -4.06 -4.34 26.48
CA HIS A 254 -2.88 -3.45 26.35
C HIS A 254 -3.00 -2.10 27.06
N ASP A 255 -4.21 -1.67 27.45
CA ASP A 255 -4.46 -0.40 28.13
C ASP A 255 -4.58 -0.62 29.66
N PRO A 256 -3.57 -0.25 30.47
CA PRO A 256 -3.66 -0.35 31.93
C PRO A 256 -4.79 0.52 32.50
N GLY A 257 -5.17 1.57 31.77
CA GLY A 257 -6.25 2.49 32.08
C GLY A 257 -7.62 2.04 31.59
N PHE A 258 -7.79 0.80 31.14
CA PHE A 258 -9.04 0.30 30.54
C PHE A 258 -10.32 0.58 31.38
N HIS A 259 -10.18 0.66 32.70
CA HIS A 259 -11.28 0.93 33.65
C HIS A 259 -11.50 2.42 33.95
N TRP A 260 -10.71 3.33 33.37
CA TRP A 260 -10.79 4.77 33.64
C TRP A 260 -12.01 5.45 33.00
N ASN A 261 -12.89 4.69 32.34
CA ASN A 261 -14.22 5.11 31.95
C ASN A 261 -15.24 5.08 33.09
N ASP A 262 -14.92 4.46 34.24
CA ASP A 262 -15.82 4.37 35.39
C ASP A 262 -16.26 5.78 35.88
N PRO A 263 -17.57 6.08 35.97
CA PRO A 263 -18.04 7.38 36.45
C PRO A 263 -17.67 7.65 37.92
N ALA A 264 -17.38 6.61 38.72
CA ALA A 264 -17.00 6.74 40.12
C ALA A 264 -15.48 6.93 40.34
N LEU A 265 -14.66 6.89 39.28
CA LEU A 265 -13.21 7.09 39.38
C LEU A 265 -12.90 8.50 39.90
N ASP A 266 -12.10 8.57 40.98
CA ASP A 266 -11.49 9.83 41.44
C ASP A 266 -10.31 10.21 40.54
N ASP A 267 -10.52 11.21 39.70
CA ASP A 267 -9.51 11.79 38.81
C ASP A 267 -8.90 13.09 39.35
N SER A 268 -9.14 13.46 40.61
CA SER A 268 -8.68 14.74 41.16
C SER A 268 -7.16 14.92 41.13
N ALA A 269 -6.41 13.81 41.17
CA ALA A 269 -4.95 13.79 41.07
C ALA A 269 -4.41 13.84 39.63
N TRP A 270 -5.28 13.81 38.61
CA TRP A 270 -4.86 13.87 37.21
C TRP A 270 -4.48 15.30 36.81
N ALA A 271 -3.57 15.43 35.85
CA ALA A 271 -3.16 16.72 35.32
C ALA A 271 -4.30 17.37 34.52
N THR A 272 -4.38 18.69 34.50
CA THR A 272 -5.33 19.41 33.64
C THR A 272 -4.73 19.65 32.26
N THR A 273 -5.55 19.58 31.22
CA THR A 273 -5.09 19.84 29.84
C THR A 273 -5.22 21.32 29.49
N PRO A 274 -4.37 21.85 28.58
CA PRO A 274 -4.69 23.04 27.80
C PRO A 274 -6.03 22.90 27.06
N ALA A 275 -6.57 24.04 26.61
CA ALA A 275 -7.91 24.10 26.03
C ALA A 275 -8.02 23.42 24.65
N ALA A 276 -6.94 23.44 23.85
CA ALA A 276 -6.87 22.88 22.49
C ALA A 276 -5.42 22.59 22.08
N GLY A 277 -5.26 22.02 20.89
CA GLY A 277 -3.98 21.74 20.26
C GLY A 277 -3.42 20.37 20.65
N TYR A 278 -2.46 19.91 19.83
CA TYR A 278 -1.76 18.64 20.02
C TYR A 278 -0.95 18.61 21.32
N TRP A 279 -0.86 17.44 21.95
CA TRP A 279 -0.24 17.32 23.26
C TRP A 279 1.27 17.55 23.26
N GLU A 280 1.92 17.42 22.12
CA GLU A 280 3.36 17.69 21.91
C GLU A 280 3.64 19.18 22.11
N GLY A 281 2.66 20.02 21.80
CA GLY A 281 2.72 21.47 21.95
C GLY A 281 2.41 21.97 23.35
N TRP A 282 2.01 21.12 24.30
CA TRP A 282 1.59 21.55 25.63
C TRP A 282 2.75 21.94 26.57
N GLY A 283 3.99 21.70 26.16
CA GLY A 283 5.17 21.95 27.01
C GLY A 283 5.31 20.95 28.17
N VAL A 284 4.64 19.79 28.08
CA VAL A 284 4.78 18.68 29.03
C VAL A 284 5.87 17.75 28.52
N PRO A 285 7.02 17.60 29.20
CA PRO A 285 8.16 16.83 28.68
C PRO A 285 7.82 15.38 28.33
N ALA A 286 6.93 14.75 29.11
CA ALA A 286 6.49 13.37 28.88
C ALA A 286 5.62 13.19 27.62
N LEU A 287 5.09 14.29 27.04
CA LEU A 287 4.22 14.27 25.86
C LEU A 287 4.87 14.87 24.61
N ALA A 288 6.10 15.42 24.72
CA ALA A 288 6.72 16.17 23.63
C ALA A 288 7.03 15.33 22.36
N ARG A 289 7.05 14.00 22.50
CA ARG A 289 7.33 13.00 21.45
C ARG A 289 6.65 11.67 21.79
N PHE A 290 5.43 11.76 22.32
CA PHE A 290 4.77 10.60 22.90
C PHE A 290 3.72 10.07 21.95
N ASP A 291 3.90 8.82 21.53
CA ASP A 291 2.87 8.05 20.84
C ASP A 291 2.35 6.97 21.80
N GLY A 292 1.02 6.85 21.90
CA GLY A 292 0.39 5.88 22.81
C GLY A 292 -1.00 6.29 23.27
N ILE A 293 -1.41 5.73 24.41
CA ILE A 293 -2.74 5.89 24.97
C ILE A 293 -2.75 6.98 26.04
N VAL A 294 -3.56 8.01 25.83
CA VAL A 294 -3.87 9.04 26.84
C VAL A 294 -5.37 9.08 27.07
N TRP A 295 -5.74 9.10 28.35
CA TRP A 295 -7.13 9.25 28.76
C TRP A 295 -7.42 10.68 29.15
N TYR A 296 -8.63 11.11 28.85
CA TYR A 296 -9.23 12.37 29.21
C TYR A 296 -10.49 12.14 30.02
N ARG A 297 -10.74 12.98 31.02
CA ARG A 297 -11.97 12.98 31.80
C ARG A 297 -12.46 14.40 32.05
N THR A 298 -13.77 14.58 32.01
CA THR A 298 -14.44 15.84 32.39
C THR A 298 -15.86 15.55 32.85
N THR A 299 -16.59 16.61 33.18
CA THR A 299 -17.99 16.53 33.56
C THR A 299 -18.84 17.60 32.89
N VAL A 300 -20.13 17.31 32.74
CA VAL A 300 -21.16 18.28 32.33
C VAL A 300 -22.35 18.20 33.27
N THR A 301 -22.87 19.35 33.69
CA THR A 301 -24.03 19.41 34.59
C THR A 301 -25.30 19.70 33.79
N LEU A 302 -26.32 18.86 33.94
CA LEU A 302 -27.58 18.95 33.22
C LEU A 302 -28.76 19.18 34.18
N THR A 303 -29.76 19.93 33.74
CA THR A 303 -31.06 19.97 34.41
C THR A 303 -31.84 18.69 34.16
N ALA A 304 -32.90 18.46 34.95
CA ALA A 304 -33.78 17.31 34.75
C ALA A 304 -34.48 17.31 33.38
N GLU A 305 -34.75 18.46 32.77
CA GLU A 305 -35.28 18.54 31.41
C GLU A 305 -34.20 18.23 30.36
N GLN A 306 -32.99 18.78 30.53
CA GLN A 306 -31.89 18.57 29.58
C GLN A 306 -31.42 17.10 29.53
N ALA A 307 -31.55 16.37 30.62
CA ALA A 307 -31.20 14.96 30.69
C ALA A 307 -32.26 14.02 30.09
N LYS A 308 -33.39 14.54 29.60
CA LYS A 308 -34.45 13.71 28.99
C LYS A 308 -34.11 13.34 27.55
N GLY A 309 -34.37 12.07 27.23
CA GLY A 309 -34.27 11.59 25.86
C GLY A 309 -32.83 11.34 25.41
N GLU A 310 -32.66 11.20 24.11
CA GLU A 310 -31.35 11.02 23.49
C GLU A 310 -30.63 12.36 23.30
N ALA A 311 -29.31 12.30 23.16
CA ALA A 311 -28.49 13.45 22.82
C ALA A 311 -27.44 13.06 21.78
N THR A 312 -26.70 14.04 21.29
CA THR A 312 -25.49 13.86 20.51
C THR A 312 -24.34 14.54 21.24
N ILE A 313 -23.26 13.83 21.54
CA ILE A 313 -22.03 14.42 22.07
C ILE A 313 -21.11 14.78 20.91
N ALA A 314 -20.64 16.03 20.89
CA ALA A 314 -19.59 16.51 20.00
C ALA A 314 -18.34 16.83 20.85
N LEU A 315 -17.17 16.36 20.42
CA LEU A 315 -15.90 16.52 21.14
C LEU A 315 -14.83 17.27 20.34
N GLY A 316 -15.13 17.63 19.08
CA GLY A 316 -14.12 18.07 18.12
C GLY A 316 -13.25 16.91 17.61
N PRO A 317 -12.23 17.16 16.79
CA PRO A 317 -11.31 16.13 16.31
C PRO A 317 -10.38 15.60 17.42
N ALA A 318 -9.95 14.35 17.23
CA ALA A 318 -8.95 13.66 18.02
C ALA A 318 -7.94 13.03 17.06
N ASP A 319 -6.69 12.89 17.51
CA ASP A 319 -5.60 12.34 16.72
C ASP A 319 -4.91 11.20 17.48
N ASP A 320 -4.87 9.96 16.97
CA ASP A 320 -5.46 9.44 15.70
C ASP A 320 -6.86 8.86 15.91
N MET A 321 -7.03 8.10 16.99
CA MET A 321 -8.23 7.33 17.28
C MET A 321 -8.83 7.74 18.62
N ASP A 322 -10.16 7.74 18.74
CA ASP A 322 -10.81 7.88 20.03
C ASP A 322 -11.72 6.71 20.38
N THR A 323 -11.96 6.55 21.68
CA THR A 323 -13.04 5.76 22.24
C THR A 323 -13.68 6.57 23.36
N SER A 324 -14.95 6.91 23.18
CA SER A 324 -15.66 7.89 24.01
C SER A 324 -16.76 7.24 24.84
N PHE A 325 -16.89 7.70 26.09
CA PHE A 325 -17.83 7.20 27.08
C PHE A 325 -18.58 8.33 27.77
N VAL A 326 -19.86 8.11 28.06
CA VAL A 326 -20.70 8.99 28.90
C VAL A 326 -21.27 8.16 30.04
N ASN A 327 -20.99 8.56 31.29
CA ASN A 327 -21.36 7.82 32.49
C ASN A 327 -20.96 6.33 32.44
N GLY A 328 -19.76 6.04 31.91
CA GLY A 328 -19.23 4.69 31.73
C GLY A 328 -19.79 3.91 30.53
N VAL A 329 -20.80 4.44 29.83
CA VAL A 329 -21.40 3.81 28.64
C VAL A 329 -20.64 4.23 27.39
N PHE A 330 -20.17 3.26 26.59
CA PHE A 330 -19.57 3.52 25.28
C PHE A 330 -20.56 4.20 24.35
N VAL A 331 -20.18 5.34 23.76
CA VAL A 331 -21.03 6.10 22.83
C VAL A 331 -20.48 6.14 21.40
N GLY A 332 -19.19 5.91 21.21
CA GLY A 332 -18.59 5.81 19.88
C GLY A 332 -17.07 5.91 19.88
N GLY A 333 -16.49 5.76 18.70
CA GLY A 333 -15.06 5.90 18.43
C GLY A 333 -14.82 5.98 16.94
N ILE A 334 -13.84 6.78 16.52
CA ILE A 334 -13.44 6.97 15.12
C ILE A 334 -11.93 6.81 15.03
N ASP A 335 -11.49 6.14 13.96
CA ASP A 335 -10.11 5.98 13.52
C ASP A 335 -9.84 7.00 12.39
N SER A 336 -9.38 8.20 12.74
CA SER A 336 -9.09 9.29 11.80
C SER A 336 -8.51 10.51 12.53
N TRP A 337 -7.36 11.03 12.13
CA TRP A 337 -6.71 12.16 12.81
C TRP A 337 -7.50 13.49 12.81
N ASN A 338 -8.41 13.73 11.84
CA ASN A 338 -9.08 15.03 11.67
C ASN A 338 -10.61 15.02 11.68
N ALA A 339 -11.25 13.84 11.69
CA ALA A 339 -12.70 13.76 11.67
C ALA A 339 -13.31 14.36 12.96
N PRO A 340 -14.32 15.24 12.89
CA PRO A 340 -15.01 15.69 14.10
C PRO A 340 -15.67 14.51 14.83
N ARG A 341 -15.38 14.33 16.12
CA ARG A 341 -15.98 13.25 16.93
C ARG A 341 -17.39 13.64 17.35
N THR A 342 -18.38 12.94 16.79
CA THR A 342 -19.81 13.17 17.03
C THR A 342 -20.54 11.85 17.20
N TYR A 343 -21.13 11.63 18.38
CA TYR A 343 -21.72 10.34 18.75
C TYR A 343 -23.12 10.48 19.34
N ARG A 344 -24.00 9.50 19.04
CA ARG A 344 -25.31 9.40 19.68
C ARG A 344 -25.13 8.93 21.12
N VAL A 345 -25.75 9.64 22.04
CA VAL A 345 -25.91 9.26 23.45
C VAL A 345 -27.33 8.73 23.61
N PRO A 346 -27.52 7.41 23.83
CA PRO A 346 -28.85 6.83 23.98
C PRO A 346 -29.63 7.43 25.15
N ALA A 347 -30.96 7.43 25.03
CA ALA A 347 -31.84 7.84 26.13
C ALA A 347 -31.60 6.98 27.38
N GLY A 348 -31.56 7.62 28.55
CA GLY A 348 -31.30 6.97 29.84
C GLY A 348 -29.82 6.89 30.25
N VAL A 349 -28.89 7.26 29.37
CA VAL A 349 -27.46 7.39 29.74
C VAL A 349 -27.21 8.68 30.53
N LEU A 350 -27.84 9.78 30.15
CA LEU A 350 -27.75 11.06 30.85
C LEU A 350 -28.71 11.10 32.04
N HIS A 351 -28.32 11.84 33.08
CA HIS A 351 -29.17 12.10 34.25
C HIS A 351 -29.06 13.55 34.72
N ALA A 352 -30.03 13.99 35.53
CA ALA A 352 -29.97 15.30 36.17
C ALA A 352 -28.74 15.41 37.07
N GLY A 353 -28.10 16.57 37.10
CA GLY A 353 -26.87 16.81 37.83
C GLY A 353 -25.61 16.52 37.00
N VAL A 354 -24.55 16.10 37.67
CA VAL A 354 -23.21 15.92 37.09
C VAL A 354 -23.14 14.61 36.30
N ASN A 355 -22.79 14.68 35.02
CA ASN A 355 -22.53 13.53 34.16
C ASN A 355 -21.03 13.47 33.85
N SER A 356 -20.45 12.27 33.90
CA SER A 356 -19.05 12.02 33.57
C SER A 356 -18.88 11.77 32.07
N ILE A 357 -17.82 12.33 31.51
CA ILE A 357 -17.36 12.07 30.14
C ILE A 357 -15.92 11.59 30.24
N ALA A 358 -15.64 10.42 29.66
CA ALA A 358 -14.30 9.89 29.54
C ALA A 358 -13.98 9.63 28.07
N VAL A 359 -12.77 9.97 27.64
CA VAL A 359 -12.31 9.75 26.27
C VAL A 359 -10.91 9.14 26.33
N ARG A 360 -10.75 7.98 25.73
CA ARG A 360 -9.44 7.40 25.45
C ARG A 360 -9.02 7.85 24.07
N VAL A 361 -7.82 8.39 23.94
CA VAL A 361 -7.18 8.70 22.65
C VAL A 361 -5.96 7.80 22.50
N LEU A 362 -5.85 7.16 21.34
CA LEU A 362 -4.67 6.43 20.90
C LEU A 362 -4.06 7.19 19.73
N ASP A 363 -2.83 7.64 19.93
CA ASP A 363 -2.00 8.27 18.91
C ASP A 363 -0.98 7.24 18.40
N THR A 364 -0.90 7.10 17.07
CA THR A 364 0.00 6.15 16.42
C THR A 364 1.24 6.80 15.81
N GLY A 365 1.30 8.13 15.81
CA GLY A 365 2.44 8.91 15.38
C GLY A 365 2.05 10.32 14.92
N GLY A 366 2.95 11.28 15.10
CA GLY A 366 2.73 12.65 14.64
C GLY A 366 2.32 13.56 15.78
N GLY A 367 1.06 14.01 15.80
CA GLY A 367 0.55 14.87 16.84
C GLY A 367 -0.66 14.26 17.54
N GLY A 368 -0.63 14.10 18.86
CA GLY A 368 -1.71 13.39 19.55
C GLY A 368 -2.73 14.25 20.29
N GLY A 369 -3.88 13.64 20.59
CA GLY A 369 -4.83 14.12 21.59
C GLY A 369 -6.12 14.76 21.05
N LEU A 370 -6.94 15.27 21.97
CA LEU A 370 -8.17 16.04 21.65
C LEU A 370 -7.83 17.47 21.20
N TRP A 371 -7.22 17.60 20.01
CA TRP A 371 -6.66 18.87 19.54
C TRP A 371 -7.71 19.91 19.12
N GLY A 372 -8.97 19.50 18.93
CA GLY A 372 -10.10 20.37 18.60
C GLY A 372 -10.34 21.53 19.58
N GLN A 373 -11.01 22.59 19.12
CA GLN A 373 -11.25 23.79 19.92
C GLN A 373 -12.35 23.55 20.98
N PRO A 374 -12.31 24.22 22.16
CA PRO A 374 -13.33 24.04 23.20
C PRO A 374 -14.76 24.32 22.72
N LYS A 375 -14.93 25.25 21.78
CA LYS A 375 -16.25 25.59 21.20
C LYS A 375 -16.89 24.42 20.45
N ASP A 376 -16.10 23.42 20.05
CA ASP A 376 -16.56 22.24 19.33
C ASP A 376 -17.01 21.13 20.30
N ARG A 377 -16.94 21.37 21.62
CA ARG A 377 -17.27 20.41 22.68
C ARG A 377 -18.60 20.73 23.34
N PHE A 378 -19.66 20.03 22.93
CA PHE A 378 -21.00 20.26 23.45
C PHE A 378 -21.88 19.01 23.35
N LEU A 379 -22.94 18.96 24.16
CA LEU A 379 -24.06 18.06 23.97
C LEU A 379 -25.15 18.77 23.17
N ARG A 380 -25.57 18.22 22.04
CA ARG A 380 -26.80 18.62 21.34
C ARG A 380 -27.95 17.75 21.84
N LEU A 381 -28.96 18.38 22.42
CA LEU A 381 -30.10 17.70 23.04
C LEU A 381 -31.20 17.42 22.01
N ALA A 382 -32.17 16.57 22.39
CA ALA A 382 -33.28 16.18 21.51
C ALA A 382 -34.15 17.36 21.03
N ASP A 383 -34.22 18.45 21.80
CA ASP A 383 -34.95 19.68 21.43
C ASP A 383 -34.16 20.61 20.49
N GLY A 384 -32.95 20.20 20.08
CA GLY A 384 -32.05 20.97 19.23
C GLY A 384 -31.18 22.00 19.97
N SER A 385 -31.41 22.21 21.27
CA SER A 385 -30.54 23.06 22.09
C SER A 385 -29.17 22.42 22.32
N SER A 386 -28.18 23.22 22.71
CA SER A 386 -26.82 22.73 22.97
C SER A 386 -26.32 23.16 24.35
N VAL A 387 -25.67 22.23 25.05
CA VAL A 387 -25.03 22.44 26.36
C VAL A 387 -23.51 22.31 26.18
N PRO A 388 -22.73 23.37 26.39
CA PRO A 388 -21.27 23.30 26.31
C PRO A 388 -20.67 22.37 27.38
N ILE A 389 -19.63 21.62 27.00
CA ILE A 389 -18.88 20.77 27.93
C ILE A 389 -17.76 21.62 28.55
N ASN A 390 -18.13 22.43 29.54
CA ASN A 390 -17.24 23.41 30.18
C ASN A 390 -16.51 22.90 31.43
N GLY A 391 -16.67 21.62 31.79
CA GLY A 391 -15.93 21.03 32.90
C GLY A 391 -14.42 21.08 32.64
N THR A 392 -13.65 21.19 33.72
CA THR A 392 -12.19 21.08 33.64
C THR A 392 -11.80 19.72 33.10
N TRP A 393 -11.16 19.71 31.93
CA TRP A 393 -10.62 18.49 31.36
C TRP A 393 -9.33 18.09 32.08
N ARG A 394 -9.30 16.85 32.54
CA ARG A 394 -8.13 16.20 33.12
C ARG A 394 -7.62 15.11 32.21
N TRP A 395 -6.33 14.79 32.27
CA TRP A 395 -5.70 13.78 31.45
C TRP A 395 -4.66 12.95 32.20
N ARG A 396 -4.41 11.74 31.69
CA ARG A 396 -3.37 10.84 32.18
C ARG A 396 -2.91 9.88 31.08
N ILE A 397 -1.58 9.69 30.97
CA ILE A 397 -0.99 8.64 30.12
C ILE A 397 -1.33 7.27 30.72
N ALA A 398 -1.82 6.37 29.87
CA ALA A 398 -2.02 4.96 30.23
C ALA A 398 -0.81 4.10 29.83
N ALA A 399 -0.40 4.14 28.57
CA ALA A 399 0.73 3.35 28.07
C ALA A 399 1.33 3.94 26.77
N PRO A 400 2.65 3.92 26.58
CA PRO A 400 3.29 4.24 25.29
C PRO A 400 3.11 3.09 24.27
N LEU A 401 3.20 3.39 22.97
CA LEU A 401 3.18 2.36 21.91
C LEU A 401 4.28 1.31 22.07
N THR A 402 5.44 1.70 22.61
CA THR A 402 6.54 0.77 22.89
C THR A 402 6.15 -0.32 23.90
N GLN A 403 5.10 -0.10 24.69
CA GLN A 403 4.54 -1.09 25.61
C GLN A 403 3.35 -1.84 25.00
N THR A 404 2.45 -1.15 24.28
CA THR A 404 1.23 -1.76 23.74
C THR A 404 1.48 -2.58 22.47
N GLY A 405 2.56 -2.29 21.75
CA GLY A 405 2.70 -2.66 20.35
C GLY A 405 1.75 -1.86 19.44
N PRO A 406 1.82 -2.07 18.12
CA PRO A 406 0.90 -1.43 17.17
C PRO A 406 -0.52 -1.92 17.41
N ALA A 407 -1.48 -0.98 17.39
CA ALA A 407 -2.88 -1.33 17.42
C ALA A 407 -3.32 -1.91 16.06
N PRO A 408 -4.35 -2.79 16.04
CA PRO A 408 -4.96 -3.21 14.80
C PRO A 408 -5.54 -2.01 14.05
N HIS A 409 -5.37 -2.00 12.73
CA HIS A 409 -6.01 -1.03 11.83
C HIS A 409 -7.30 -1.59 11.27
N ALA A 410 -8.29 -0.72 11.04
CA ALA A 410 -9.52 -1.15 10.40
C ALA A 410 -9.21 -1.84 9.06
N PRO A 411 -9.72 -3.05 8.79
CA PRO A 411 -9.27 -3.84 7.65
C PRO A 411 -9.76 -3.28 6.31
N TRP A 412 -10.59 -2.23 6.31
CA TRP A 412 -11.02 -1.49 5.13
C TRP A 412 -10.24 -0.16 4.93
N GLN A 413 -9.24 0.15 5.75
CA GLN A 413 -8.40 1.34 5.61
C GLN A 413 -7.57 1.27 4.32
N ASP A 414 -7.31 2.40 3.66
CA ASP A 414 -6.85 2.42 2.26
C ASP A 414 -5.57 1.59 2.00
N ALA A 415 -4.40 2.13 2.34
CA ALA A 415 -3.12 1.53 1.95
C ALA A 415 -2.74 0.30 2.80
N VAL A 416 -3.23 0.23 4.04
CA VAL A 416 -2.88 -0.83 5.00
C VAL A 416 -4.01 -1.84 5.24
N GLY A 417 -5.16 -1.65 4.59
CA GLY A 417 -6.29 -2.57 4.69
C GLY A 417 -6.08 -3.86 3.92
N MET A 418 -7.02 -4.77 4.08
CA MET A 418 -7.03 -6.06 3.40
C MET A 418 -7.71 -5.88 2.05
N VAL A 419 -7.07 -6.36 0.97
CA VAL A 419 -7.61 -6.45 -0.40
C VAL A 419 -8.04 -5.12 -1.06
N THR A 420 -7.98 -4.01 -0.35
CA THR A 420 -8.61 -2.73 -0.74
C THR A 420 -8.01 -2.15 -2.02
N LEU A 421 -6.68 -2.20 -2.15
CA LEU A 421 -5.96 -1.69 -3.32
C LEU A 421 -6.05 -2.66 -4.50
N TYR A 422 -6.00 -3.97 -4.24
CA TYR A 422 -6.27 -4.99 -5.25
C TYR A 422 -7.62 -4.73 -5.90
N ASN A 423 -8.65 -4.56 -5.07
CA ASN A 423 -10.02 -4.38 -5.52
C ASN A 423 -10.22 -3.12 -6.39
N GLY A 424 -9.55 -2.02 -6.07
CA GLY A 424 -9.72 -0.75 -6.79
C GLY A 424 -8.73 -0.52 -7.93
N LEU A 425 -7.49 -1.00 -7.83
CA LEU A 425 -6.42 -0.73 -8.80
C LEU A 425 -6.12 -1.92 -9.72
N ILE A 426 -6.20 -3.15 -9.22
CA ILE A 426 -5.76 -4.35 -9.95
C ILE A 426 -6.95 -5.12 -10.56
N ALA A 427 -8.04 -5.31 -9.82
CA ALA A 427 -9.22 -6.03 -10.29
C ALA A 427 -9.84 -5.44 -11.57
N PRO A 428 -9.88 -4.10 -11.80
CA PRO A 428 -10.37 -3.56 -13.06
C PRO A 428 -9.50 -3.92 -14.28
N LEU A 429 -8.24 -4.32 -14.06
CA LEU A 429 -7.32 -4.77 -15.09
C LEU A 429 -7.39 -6.30 -15.32
N ASP A 430 -8.17 -7.04 -14.52
CA ASP A 430 -8.17 -8.51 -14.55
C ASP A 430 -8.42 -9.06 -15.97
N GLY A 431 -7.47 -9.87 -16.44
CA GLY A 431 -7.46 -10.43 -17.79
C GLY A 431 -6.87 -9.54 -18.89
N TYR A 432 -6.37 -8.34 -18.59
CA TYR A 432 -5.58 -7.56 -19.56
C TYR A 432 -4.34 -8.34 -19.96
N GLY A 433 -4.00 -8.38 -21.25
CA GLY A 433 -2.80 -9.06 -21.71
C GLY A 433 -1.54 -8.35 -21.23
N LEU A 434 -0.61 -9.07 -20.60
CA LEU A 434 0.65 -8.53 -20.08
C LEU A 434 1.85 -9.34 -20.58
N LYS A 435 3.00 -8.68 -20.67
CA LYS A 435 4.33 -9.29 -20.86
C LYS A 435 4.96 -9.67 -19.52
N GLY A 436 4.66 -8.94 -18.44
CA GLY A 436 5.17 -9.19 -17.09
C GLY A 436 4.82 -8.08 -16.09
N PHE A 437 5.35 -8.23 -14.88
CA PHE A 437 5.13 -7.31 -13.76
C PHE A 437 6.46 -6.72 -13.26
N ALA A 438 6.41 -5.47 -12.80
CA ALA A 438 7.45 -4.85 -11.99
C ALA A 438 6.86 -4.44 -10.64
N TRP A 439 7.53 -4.82 -9.55
CA TRP A 439 7.03 -4.68 -8.19
C TRP A 439 8.07 -4.04 -7.28
N TYR A 440 7.72 -2.91 -6.65
CA TYR A 440 8.60 -2.23 -5.69
C TYR A 440 7.85 -1.91 -4.41
N GLN A 441 7.98 -2.82 -3.44
CA GLN A 441 7.33 -2.74 -2.14
C GLN A 441 8.05 -3.62 -1.11
N GLY A 442 7.90 -3.25 0.16
CA GLY A 442 8.27 -4.07 1.31
C GLY A 442 8.41 -3.25 2.59
N GLU A 443 8.56 -1.93 2.48
CA GLU A 443 8.84 -1.04 3.60
C GLU A 443 7.70 -1.04 4.63
N GLN A 444 6.44 -1.17 4.19
CA GLN A 444 5.30 -1.27 5.13
C GLN A 444 5.24 -2.62 5.87
N ASN A 445 6.01 -3.63 5.44
CA ASN A 445 6.01 -4.98 6.00
C ASN A 445 7.25 -5.29 6.85
N ILE A 446 8.11 -4.30 7.14
CA ILE A 446 9.38 -4.52 7.88
C ILE A 446 9.17 -5.13 9.26
N SER A 447 8.09 -4.78 9.94
CA SER A 447 7.77 -5.30 11.27
C SER A 447 7.40 -6.79 11.30
N ASN A 448 7.19 -7.44 10.14
CA ASN A 448 6.87 -8.87 10.07
C ASN A 448 7.45 -9.56 8.81
N ALA A 449 8.78 -9.55 8.69
CA ALA A 449 9.48 -10.15 7.55
C ALA A 449 9.17 -11.66 7.32
N LEU A 450 8.91 -12.42 8.39
CA LEU A 450 8.58 -13.85 8.28
C LEU A 450 7.23 -14.10 7.61
N GLU A 451 6.24 -13.27 7.91
CA GLU A 451 4.94 -13.31 7.24
C GLU A 451 5.08 -12.82 5.79
N TYR A 452 5.83 -11.73 5.58
CA TYR A 452 6.11 -11.19 4.24
C TYR A 452 6.75 -12.22 3.30
N ARG A 453 7.70 -13.03 3.81
CA ARG A 453 8.32 -14.16 3.09
C ARG A 453 7.31 -15.16 2.55
N ARG A 454 6.12 -15.25 3.14
CA ARG A 454 5.03 -16.13 2.67
C ARG A 454 4.01 -15.38 1.84
N LEU A 455 3.68 -14.14 2.20
CA LEU A 455 2.69 -13.31 1.50
C LEU A 455 3.15 -12.95 0.09
N LEU A 456 4.41 -12.55 -0.09
CA LEU A 456 4.91 -12.10 -1.39
C LEU A 456 4.81 -13.20 -2.48
N PRO A 457 5.29 -14.45 -2.25
CA PRO A 457 5.06 -15.54 -3.20
C PRO A 457 3.56 -15.85 -3.44
N ALA A 458 2.72 -15.71 -2.41
CA ALA A 458 1.28 -15.94 -2.55
C ALA A 458 0.59 -14.87 -3.43
N MET A 459 1.00 -13.61 -3.30
CA MET A 459 0.53 -12.51 -4.16
C MET A 459 0.99 -12.72 -5.61
N ILE A 460 2.25 -13.10 -5.82
CA ILE A 460 2.78 -13.41 -7.17
C ILE A 460 1.96 -14.53 -7.83
N ALA A 461 1.66 -15.60 -7.08
CA ALA A 461 0.84 -16.70 -7.57
C ALA A 461 -0.61 -16.27 -7.89
N ASP A 462 -1.20 -15.40 -7.06
CA ASP A 462 -2.54 -14.83 -7.32
C ASP A 462 -2.57 -14.03 -8.62
N TRP A 463 -1.63 -13.12 -8.81
CA TRP A 463 -1.57 -12.29 -10.03
C TRP A 463 -1.31 -13.13 -11.27
N ARG A 464 -0.39 -14.10 -11.22
CA ARG A 464 -0.20 -15.05 -12.33
C ARG A 464 -1.45 -15.90 -12.62
N GLY A 465 -2.21 -16.26 -11.58
CA GLY A 465 -3.49 -16.96 -11.77
C GLY A 465 -4.53 -16.15 -12.56
N ARG A 466 -4.41 -14.82 -12.57
CA ARG A 466 -5.37 -13.89 -13.19
C ARG A 466 -4.93 -13.41 -14.57
N PHE A 467 -3.67 -13.01 -14.69
CA PHE A 467 -3.13 -12.42 -15.91
C PHE A 467 -2.39 -13.44 -16.79
N GLY A 468 -1.80 -14.49 -16.21
CA GLY A 468 -1.06 -15.53 -16.94
C GLY A 468 -0.03 -16.27 -16.08
N ALA A 469 -0.09 -17.61 -16.10
CA ALA A 469 0.61 -18.47 -15.14
C ALA A 469 2.14 -18.33 -15.12
N ASP A 470 2.76 -18.04 -16.27
CA ASP A 470 4.22 -18.02 -16.45
C ASP A 470 4.79 -16.61 -16.69
N LEU A 471 4.03 -15.57 -16.33
CA LEU A 471 4.47 -14.19 -16.53
C LEU A 471 5.70 -13.86 -15.66
N PRO A 472 6.74 -13.21 -16.23
CA PRO A 472 7.85 -12.63 -15.49
C PRO A 472 7.36 -11.72 -14.36
N PHE A 473 8.00 -11.82 -13.21
CA PHE A 473 7.71 -10.98 -12.05
C PHE A 473 9.01 -10.39 -11.50
N LEU A 474 9.22 -9.09 -11.70
CA LEU A 474 10.47 -8.40 -11.39
C LEU A 474 10.30 -7.63 -10.07
N ILE A 475 11.07 -8.00 -9.05
CA ILE A 475 11.00 -7.41 -7.72
C ILE A 475 12.18 -6.46 -7.56
N VAL A 476 11.95 -5.24 -7.08
CA VAL A 476 13.02 -4.37 -6.61
C VAL A 476 13.23 -4.62 -5.12
N GLN A 477 14.47 -4.98 -4.75
CA GLN A 477 14.83 -5.18 -3.35
C GLN A 477 14.76 -3.85 -2.59
N LEU A 478 14.46 -3.87 -1.29
CA LEU A 478 14.51 -2.65 -0.49
C LEU A 478 15.91 -2.02 -0.55
N ALA A 479 15.96 -0.72 -0.84
CA ALA A 479 17.18 0.06 -0.81
C ALA A 479 17.68 0.23 0.64
N ASN A 480 18.88 0.77 0.85
CA ASN A 480 19.31 1.21 2.18
C ASN A 480 18.57 2.45 2.65
N PHE A 481 18.08 2.38 3.89
CA PHE A 481 17.43 3.47 4.60
C PHE A 481 17.70 3.29 6.09
N GLY A 482 17.70 4.36 6.89
CA GLY A 482 17.92 4.27 8.34
C GLY A 482 19.39 4.39 8.78
N PRO A 483 19.65 4.22 10.09
CA PRO A 483 20.97 4.47 10.67
C PRO A 483 22.01 3.45 10.18
N ALA A 484 23.24 3.94 9.98
CA ALA A 484 24.39 3.06 9.80
C ALA A 484 24.78 2.42 11.14
N VAL A 485 25.21 1.17 11.11
CA VAL A 485 25.67 0.41 12.28
C VAL A 485 27.17 0.17 12.22
N SER A 486 27.83 0.19 13.38
CA SER A 486 29.26 -0.12 13.54
C SER A 486 29.51 -1.48 14.17
N GLN A 487 28.45 -2.19 14.57
CA GLN A 487 28.49 -3.54 15.12
C GLN A 487 27.35 -4.36 14.52
N PRO A 488 27.51 -5.70 14.38
CA PRO A 488 26.43 -6.58 13.95
C PRO A 488 25.23 -6.51 14.89
N GLY A 489 24.04 -6.64 14.32
CA GLY A 489 22.78 -6.65 15.05
C GLY A 489 21.66 -7.21 14.20
N GLU A 490 20.49 -7.39 14.79
CA GLU A 490 19.29 -7.72 14.01
C GLU A 490 18.79 -6.47 13.27
N SER A 491 18.18 -6.70 12.10
CA SER A 491 17.61 -5.66 11.26
C SER A 491 16.38 -6.20 10.56
N ASP A 492 15.22 -5.65 10.92
CA ASP A 492 13.94 -5.94 10.28
C ASP A 492 13.96 -5.60 8.78
N TRP A 493 14.70 -4.54 8.44
CA TRP A 493 14.90 -4.11 7.06
C TRP A 493 15.70 -5.14 6.26
N ALA A 494 16.80 -5.65 6.81
CA ALA A 494 17.59 -6.73 6.20
C ALA A 494 16.78 -8.04 6.10
N ALA A 495 15.94 -8.34 7.10
CA ALA A 495 15.07 -9.50 7.07
C ALA A 495 14.05 -9.45 5.91
N VAL A 496 13.49 -8.27 5.59
CA VAL A 496 12.65 -8.11 4.38
C VAL A 496 13.45 -8.24 3.09
N ARG A 497 14.66 -7.67 3.00
CA ARG A 497 15.54 -7.89 1.83
C ARG A 497 15.81 -9.37 1.59
N GLU A 498 16.00 -10.13 2.66
CA GLU A 498 16.20 -11.57 2.61
C GLU A 498 14.92 -12.31 2.18
N ALA A 499 13.75 -11.90 2.66
CA ALA A 499 12.47 -12.42 2.18
C ALA A 499 12.28 -12.20 0.67
N GLN A 500 12.67 -11.04 0.14
CA GLN A 500 12.65 -10.74 -1.30
C GLN A 500 13.67 -11.62 -2.06
N ARG A 501 14.89 -11.80 -1.53
CA ARG A 501 15.91 -12.68 -2.11
C ARG A 501 15.47 -14.14 -2.19
N LEU A 502 14.90 -14.65 -1.10
CA LEU A 502 14.41 -16.03 -1.02
C LEU A 502 13.18 -16.27 -1.90
N THR A 503 12.37 -15.25 -2.14
CA THR A 503 11.26 -15.33 -3.10
C THR A 503 11.77 -15.69 -4.49
N VAL A 504 12.85 -15.03 -4.94
CA VAL A 504 13.38 -15.27 -6.29
C VAL A 504 14.23 -16.52 -6.43
N GLU A 505 14.84 -16.99 -5.34
CA GLU A 505 15.67 -18.20 -5.36
C GLU A 505 14.88 -19.47 -5.70
N HIS A 506 13.56 -19.46 -5.49
CA HIS A 506 12.68 -20.60 -5.72
C HIS A 506 11.80 -20.47 -6.98
N ASP A 507 11.98 -19.41 -7.77
CA ASP A 507 11.17 -19.17 -8.96
C ASP A 507 11.97 -18.55 -10.12
N LEU A 508 12.20 -19.34 -11.17
CA LEU A 508 12.95 -18.95 -12.37
C LEU A 508 12.24 -17.89 -13.23
N ARG A 509 10.95 -17.62 -12.98
CA ARG A 509 10.17 -16.57 -13.63
C ARG A 509 10.11 -15.30 -12.78
N THR A 510 10.85 -15.25 -11.66
CA THR A 510 11.04 -14.04 -10.87
C THR A 510 12.48 -13.55 -10.92
N GLY A 511 12.65 -12.22 -10.86
CA GLY A 511 13.96 -11.58 -10.83
C GLY A 511 14.05 -10.57 -9.70
N LEU A 512 15.26 -10.32 -9.19
CA LEU A 512 15.52 -9.35 -8.12
C LEU A 512 16.47 -8.25 -8.59
N ALA A 513 15.94 -7.03 -8.72
CA ALA A 513 16.74 -5.83 -8.91
C ALA A 513 17.24 -5.40 -7.53
N VAL A 514 18.49 -5.76 -7.21
CA VAL A 514 19.16 -5.32 -5.98
C VAL A 514 19.25 -3.80 -5.99
N ALA A 515 18.92 -3.14 -4.88
CA ALA A 515 18.91 -1.67 -4.78
C ALA A 515 19.57 -1.14 -3.49
N VAL A 516 20.26 -2.01 -2.74
CA VAL A 516 20.87 -1.67 -1.44
C VAL A 516 21.93 -0.56 -1.51
N ASP A 517 22.49 -0.34 -2.69
CA ASP A 517 23.55 0.63 -3.01
C ASP A 517 23.04 2.00 -3.48
N VAL A 518 21.79 2.09 -3.95
CA VAL A 518 21.22 3.34 -4.51
C VAL A 518 20.44 4.18 -3.48
N GLY A 519 20.12 3.61 -2.32
CA GLY A 519 19.43 4.33 -1.25
C GLY A 519 20.34 5.19 -0.38
N GLN A 520 19.74 5.80 0.65
CA GLN A 520 20.47 6.65 1.57
C GLN A 520 19.86 6.63 2.98
N ARG A 521 20.71 6.89 3.98
CA ARG A 521 20.35 6.84 5.40
C ARG A 521 19.26 7.82 5.86
N TYR A 522 18.97 8.86 5.07
CA TYR A 522 18.08 9.96 5.47
C TYR A 522 16.78 10.04 4.68
N ASP A 523 16.69 9.31 3.58
CA ASP A 523 15.53 9.33 2.73
C ASP A 523 15.26 7.90 2.28
N ILE A 524 14.04 7.45 2.56
CA ILE A 524 13.54 6.12 2.21
C ILE A 524 13.32 6.01 0.70
N HIS A 525 13.28 7.13 -0.02
CA HIS A 525 13.05 7.22 -1.47
C HIS A 525 14.35 7.53 -2.22
N PRO A 526 15.13 6.53 -2.68
CA PRO A 526 16.27 6.78 -3.56
C PRO A 526 15.87 7.58 -4.81
N THR A 527 16.54 8.70 -5.07
CA THR A 527 16.29 9.50 -6.27
C THR A 527 16.92 8.88 -7.52
N ASP A 528 17.95 8.04 -7.36
CA ASP A 528 18.55 7.29 -8.46
C ASP A 528 17.61 6.15 -8.90
N LYS A 529 16.67 6.52 -9.76
CA LYS A 529 15.72 5.61 -10.38
C LYS A 529 16.23 5.09 -11.73
N GLN A 530 17.33 5.64 -12.23
CA GLN A 530 18.03 5.16 -13.42
C GLN A 530 18.57 3.76 -13.18
N ASP A 531 19.32 3.56 -12.10
CA ASP A 531 19.88 2.25 -11.78
C ASP A 531 18.77 1.23 -11.48
N VAL A 532 17.70 1.65 -10.81
CA VAL A 532 16.54 0.78 -10.56
C VAL A 532 15.87 0.37 -11.89
N GLY A 533 15.59 1.34 -12.77
CA GLY A 533 14.98 1.09 -14.08
C GLY A 533 15.86 0.21 -14.98
N HIS A 534 17.18 0.46 -14.98
CA HIS A 534 18.16 -0.33 -15.72
C HIS A 534 18.21 -1.78 -15.25
N ARG A 535 18.28 -2.00 -13.93
CA ARG A 535 18.30 -3.36 -13.35
C ARG A 535 17.00 -4.12 -13.63
N LEU A 536 15.86 -3.43 -13.59
CA LEU A 536 14.58 -4.01 -14.03
C LEU A 536 14.59 -4.36 -15.53
N ALA A 537 15.14 -3.51 -16.39
CA ALA A 537 15.25 -3.78 -17.83
C ALA A 537 16.15 -4.98 -18.11
N LEU A 538 17.31 -5.09 -17.45
CA LEU A 538 18.18 -6.26 -17.56
C LEU A 538 17.47 -7.57 -17.16
N LEU A 539 16.73 -7.56 -16.05
CA LEU A 539 15.94 -8.72 -15.63
C LEU A 539 14.83 -9.05 -16.62
N ALA A 540 14.15 -8.04 -17.16
CA ALA A 540 13.14 -8.24 -18.21
C ALA A 540 13.78 -8.90 -19.44
N ARG A 541 14.90 -8.38 -19.96
CA ARG A 541 15.66 -8.94 -21.09
C ARG A 541 16.04 -10.40 -20.86
N HIS A 542 16.58 -10.71 -19.69
CA HIS A 542 16.96 -12.07 -19.34
C HIS A 542 15.76 -13.02 -19.22
N ILE A 543 14.76 -12.65 -18.41
CA ILE A 543 13.65 -13.55 -18.04
C ILE A 543 12.56 -13.56 -19.11
N ALA A 544 12.14 -12.39 -19.58
CA ALA A 544 10.99 -12.24 -20.46
C ALA A 544 11.34 -12.42 -21.95
N TYR A 545 12.59 -12.10 -22.33
CA TYR A 545 13.06 -12.18 -23.72
C TYR A 545 14.11 -13.29 -23.94
N GLY A 546 14.65 -13.88 -22.87
CA GLY A 546 15.59 -15.00 -22.97
C GLY A 546 16.99 -14.56 -23.42
N GLU A 547 17.33 -13.29 -23.27
CA GLU A 547 18.62 -12.76 -23.69
C GLU A 547 19.75 -13.20 -22.76
N ALA A 548 20.92 -13.42 -23.36
CA ALA A 548 22.15 -13.75 -22.66
C ALA A 548 22.84 -12.47 -22.13
N VAL A 549 22.19 -11.80 -21.18
CA VAL A 549 22.71 -10.62 -20.47
C VAL A 549 22.94 -10.93 -19.00
N THR A 550 23.95 -10.29 -18.38
CA THR A 550 24.13 -10.33 -16.93
C THR A 550 23.05 -9.47 -16.29
N ALA A 551 22.04 -10.12 -15.69
CA ALA A 551 20.87 -9.41 -15.19
C ALA A 551 20.80 -9.26 -13.66
N SER A 552 21.74 -9.85 -12.94
CA SER A 552 21.81 -9.73 -11.48
C SER A 552 23.27 -9.66 -11.03
N GLY A 553 23.47 -9.10 -9.84
CA GLY A 553 24.77 -9.08 -9.18
C GLY A 553 25.07 -10.39 -8.45
N PRO A 554 26.24 -10.50 -7.79
CA PRO A 554 26.66 -11.72 -7.12
C PRO A 554 25.62 -12.26 -6.14
N ARG A 555 25.21 -13.51 -6.34
CA ARG A 555 24.25 -14.20 -5.48
C ARG A 555 24.91 -15.39 -4.77
N PRO A 556 24.75 -15.53 -3.44
CA PRO A 556 25.37 -16.64 -2.71
C PRO A 556 24.78 -17.99 -3.17
N LEU A 557 25.65 -18.98 -3.35
CA LEU A 557 25.29 -20.38 -3.61
C LEU A 557 25.41 -21.26 -2.37
N GLY A 558 26.21 -20.85 -1.39
CA GLY A 558 26.42 -21.57 -0.14
C GLY A 558 27.74 -21.19 0.54
N ALA A 559 27.85 -21.53 1.82
CA ALA A 559 29.04 -21.34 2.65
C ALA A 559 29.53 -22.66 3.23
N SER A 560 30.85 -22.80 3.38
CA SER A 560 31.48 -23.96 4.02
C SER A 560 32.66 -23.55 4.88
N GLN A 561 32.83 -24.20 6.04
CA GLN A 561 33.95 -23.94 6.95
C GLN A 561 35.01 -25.04 6.86
N ALA A 562 36.28 -24.63 6.70
CA ALA A 562 37.44 -25.51 6.76
C ALA A 562 38.51 -24.88 7.65
N GLY A 563 38.57 -25.34 8.92
CA GLY A 563 39.43 -24.74 9.94
C GLY A 563 39.09 -23.26 10.16
N ASP A 564 40.09 -22.41 10.03
CA ASP A 564 39.98 -20.96 10.23
C ASP A 564 39.53 -20.19 8.98
N ARG A 565 38.90 -20.87 8.00
CA ARG A 565 38.40 -20.23 6.77
C ARG A 565 36.95 -20.61 6.50
N ILE A 566 36.15 -19.63 6.12
CA ILE A 566 34.80 -19.85 5.59
C ILE A 566 34.79 -19.40 4.13
N THR A 567 34.43 -20.31 3.22
CA THR A 567 34.35 -20.00 1.78
C THR A 567 32.89 -19.89 1.37
N ILE A 568 32.53 -18.74 0.79
CA ILE A 568 31.22 -18.47 0.20
C ILE A 568 31.40 -18.46 -1.31
N ARG A 569 30.58 -19.25 -2.03
CA ARG A 569 30.58 -19.25 -3.50
C ARG A 569 29.45 -18.38 -4.02
N PHE A 570 29.68 -17.71 -5.14
CA PHE A 570 28.71 -16.81 -5.78
C PHE A 570 28.41 -17.24 -7.22
N ALA A 571 27.14 -17.13 -7.60
CA ALA A 571 26.70 -17.08 -8.99
C ALA A 571 26.65 -15.62 -9.46
N ASP A 572 26.33 -15.42 -10.75
CA ASP A 572 26.02 -14.10 -11.31
C ASP A 572 27.18 -13.10 -11.21
N VAL A 573 28.41 -13.62 -11.24
CA VAL A 573 29.67 -12.86 -11.11
C VAL A 573 30.20 -12.32 -12.45
N ALA A 574 29.55 -12.62 -13.57
CA ALA A 574 30.04 -12.32 -14.92
C ALA A 574 31.51 -12.77 -15.11
N ALA A 575 32.45 -11.85 -15.36
CA ALA A 575 33.87 -12.18 -15.48
C ALA A 575 34.56 -12.41 -14.12
N GLY A 576 34.00 -11.88 -13.03
CA GLY A 576 34.44 -12.10 -11.66
C GLY A 576 33.92 -11.06 -10.66
N LEU A 577 34.18 -11.29 -9.39
CA LEU A 577 33.86 -10.38 -8.30
C LEU A 577 34.77 -9.15 -8.30
N VAL A 578 34.19 -7.97 -8.05
CA VAL A 578 34.88 -6.67 -7.98
C VAL A 578 34.62 -6.03 -6.62
N VAL A 579 35.65 -5.36 -6.08
CA VAL A 579 35.58 -4.64 -4.81
C VAL A 579 35.86 -3.17 -5.05
N TYR A 580 34.91 -2.31 -4.65
CA TYR A 580 35.04 -0.86 -4.79
C TYR A 580 35.44 -0.18 -3.48
N GLY A 581 36.14 0.96 -3.60
CA GLY A 581 36.43 1.87 -2.48
C GLY A 581 37.35 1.32 -1.37
N ALA A 582 37.80 0.05 -1.43
CA ALA A 582 38.65 -0.58 -0.44
C ALA A 582 39.50 -1.72 -1.03
N ALA A 583 40.51 -2.17 -0.28
CA ALA A 583 41.35 -3.31 -0.67
C ALA A 583 40.69 -4.68 -0.43
N ARG A 584 39.57 -4.72 0.31
CA ARG A 584 38.87 -5.94 0.75
C ARG A 584 37.37 -5.70 0.73
N PRO A 585 36.54 -6.74 0.49
CA PRO A 585 35.11 -6.60 0.66
C PRO A 585 34.78 -6.44 2.15
N ILE A 586 33.76 -5.65 2.46
CA ILE A 586 33.33 -5.33 3.83
C ILE A 586 31.86 -5.72 4.04
N GLY A 587 31.41 -5.76 5.30
CA GLY A 587 30.02 -6.06 5.65
C GLY A 587 29.69 -7.55 5.76
N PHE A 588 30.71 -8.42 5.86
CA PHE A 588 30.53 -9.83 6.19
C PHE A 588 30.52 -10.05 7.70
N GLU A 589 29.56 -10.84 8.16
CA GLU A 589 29.43 -11.25 9.55
C GLU A 589 29.48 -12.77 9.66
N ALA A 590 30.15 -13.27 10.69
CA ALA A 590 30.11 -14.68 11.06
C ALA A 590 29.43 -14.82 12.42
N CYS A 591 28.43 -15.70 12.49
CA CYS A 591 27.60 -15.87 13.67
C CYS A 591 27.72 -17.27 14.27
N ASP A 592 27.82 -17.34 15.59
CA ASP A 592 27.83 -18.61 16.33
C ASP A 592 26.42 -19.22 16.45
N GLY A 593 26.34 -20.43 17.01
CA GLY A 593 25.06 -21.13 17.24
C GLY A 593 24.15 -20.49 18.30
N ALA A 594 24.64 -19.50 19.04
CA ALA A 594 23.85 -18.70 19.98
C ALA A 594 23.33 -17.40 19.36
N GLY A 595 23.70 -17.10 18.10
CA GLY A 595 23.29 -15.91 17.38
C GLY A 595 24.20 -14.70 17.59
N HIS A 596 25.34 -14.85 18.27
CA HIS A 596 26.30 -13.75 18.37
C HIS A 596 27.09 -13.62 17.07
N CYS A 597 26.97 -12.47 16.43
CA CYS A 597 27.63 -12.16 15.17
C CYS A 597 28.80 -11.21 15.38
N ARG A 598 29.88 -11.39 14.61
CA ARG A 598 30.99 -10.43 14.52
C ARG A 598 31.33 -10.13 13.07
N PHE A 599 31.67 -8.87 12.76
CA PHE A 599 32.26 -8.54 11.47
C PHE A 599 33.59 -9.28 11.30
N VAL A 600 33.82 -9.80 10.11
CA VAL A 600 35.03 -10.57 9.78
C VAL A 600 35.69 -10.04 8.51
N ASP A 601 37.01 -10.05 8.52
CA ASP A 601 37.80 -9.73 7.34
C ASP A 601 37.59 -10.78 6.25
N ALA A 602 37.66 -10.33 5.00
CA ALA A 602 37.39 -11.17 3.86
C ALA A 602 38.37 -10.88 2.71
N THR A 603 38.58 -11.89 1.86
CA THR A 603 39.33 -11.78 0.61
C THR A 603 38.48 -12.27 -0.55
N VAL A 604 38.67 -11.65 -1.72
CA VAL A 604 37.87 -11.94 -2.92
C VAL A 604 38.69 -12.78 -3.91
N GLY A 605 38.09 -13.85 -4.41
CA GLY A 605 38.55 -14.63 -5.56
C GLY A 605 37.71 -14.30 -6.80
N LYS A 606 37.78 -15.15 -7.84
CA LYS A 606 36.99 -14.94 -9.06
C LYS A 606 35.48 -15.04 -8.81
N ASP A 607 35.06 -16.09 -8.11
CA ASP A 607 33.66 -16.47 -7.88
C ASP A 607 33.38 -16.81 -6.41
N GLN A 608 34.32 -16.50 -5.52
CA GLN A 608 34.22 -16.84 -4.10
C GLN A 608 34.77 -15.74 -3.21
N VAL A 609 34.21 -15.62 -2.02
CA VAL A 609 34.75 -14.82 -0.91
C VAL A 609 35.21 -15.77 0.19
N VAL A 610 36.40 -15.51 0.73
CA VAL A 610 36.97 -16.27 1.84
C VAL A 610 37.06 -15.37 3.07
N LEU A 611 36.29 -15.72 4.11
CA LEU A 611 36.28 -15.03 5.40
C LEU A 611 37.38 -15.58 6.32
N ASP A 612 38.02 -14.69 7.08
CA ASP A 612 38.92 -15.04 8.17
C ASP A 612 38.11 -15.47 9.41
N ALA A 613 38.18 -16.76 9.72
CA ALA A 613 37.49 -17.36 10.85
C ALA A 613 38.44 -17.73 12.00
N ALA A 614 39.66 -17.17 12.03
CA ALA A 614 40.62 -17.44 13.10
C ALA A 614 40.02 -17.11 14.47
N GLY A 615 39.99 -18.11 15.36
CA GLY A 615 39.45 -17.97 16.71
C GLY A 615 37.94 -17.71 16.78
N LEU A 616 37.17 -18.05 15.73
CA LEU A 616 35.69 -18.09 15.79
C LEU A 616 35.16 -19.38 16.44
N GLY A 617 35.88 -20.49 16.30
CA GLY A 617 35.28 -21.81 16.51
C GLY A 617 34.26 -22.13 15.39
N PRO A 618 33.32 -23.07 15.65
CA PRO A 618 32.27 -23.40 14.69
C PRO A 618 31.34 -22.21 14.42
N VAL A 619 31.19 -21.85 13.14
CA VAL A 619 30.27 -20.81 12.70
C VAL A 619 29.00 -21.46 12.18
N ALA A 620 27.84 -21.01 12.66
CA ALA A 620 26.55 -21.56 12.26
C ALA A 620 26.03 -20.92 10.98
N LYS A 621 26.21 -19.60 10.82
CA LYS A 621 25.73 -18.84 9.68
C LYS A 621 26.63 -17.65 9.34
N VAL A 622 26.55 -17.22 8.09
CA VAL A 622 27.20 -16.01 7.59
C VAL A 622 26.13 -15.04 7.09
N ARG A 623 26.34 -13.76 7.38
CA ARG A 623 25.53 -12.67 6.82
C ARG A 623 26.39 -11.73 5.96
N TYR A 624 25.78 -11.12 4.96
CA TYR A 624 26.37 -10.03 4.19
C TYR A 624 25.40 -8.85 4.15
N ALA A 625 25.91 -7.65 4.47
CA ALA A 625 25.16 -6.40 4.43
C ALA A 625 23.84 -6.45 5.25
N TRP A 626 23.88 -7.08 6.43
CA TRP A 626 22.73 -7.29 7.31
C TRP A 626 22.50 -6.10 8.25
N ALA A 627 22.03 -5.01 7.67
CA ALA A 627 21.64 -3.81 8.40
C ALA A 627 20.59 -3.01 7.61
N ASP A 628 20.01 -2.00 8.26
CA ASP A 628 19.13 -1.02 7.64
C ASP A 628 19.87 -0.27 6.53
N SER A 629 21.02 0.32 6.87
CA SER A 629 21.93 0.99 5.94
C SER A 629 23.36 0.44 6.02
N PRO A 630 23.63 -0.73 5.41
CA PRO A 630 24.96 -1.31 5.35
C PRO A 630 25.85 -0.55 4.37
N VAL A 631 27.16 -0.64 4.54
CA VAL A 631 28.12 -0.24 3.50
C VAL A 631 28.34 -1.42 2.57
N VAL A 632 28.03 -1.24 1.28
CA VAL A 632 28.13 -2.28 0.25
C VAL A 632 29.24 -1.91 -0.72
N ASN A 633 30.17 -2.84 -0.96
CA ASN A 633 31.29 -2.63 -1.85
C ASN A 633 31.67 -3.85 -2.71
N LEU A 634 30.87 -4.91 -2.70
CA LEU A 634 31.07 -6.12 -3.48
C LEU A 634 30.11 -6.14 -4.67
N TYR A 635 30.65 -6.22 -5.87
CA TYR A 635 29.93 -6.18 -7.14
C TYR A 635 30.41 -7.32 -8.04
N ASN A 636 29.72 -7.56 -9.15
CA ASN A 636 30.29 -8.31 -10.27
C ASN A 636 31.04 -7.37 -11.23
N SER A 637 31.61 -7.93 -12.30
CA SER A 637 32.33 -7.17 -13.31
C SER A 637 31.46 -6.29 -14.23
N GLU A 638 30.14 -6.34 -14.08
CA GLU A 638 29.16 -5.55 -14.84
C GLU A 638 28.51 -4.49 -13.94
N ASP A 639 29.17 -4.13 -12.82
CA ASP A 639 28.74 -3.10 -11.88
C ASP A 639 27.39 -3.37 -11.19
N LEU A 640 26.98 -4.64 -11.09
CA LEU A 640 25.79 -5.03 -10.32
C LEU A 640 26.18 -5.46 -8.88
N PRO A 641 25.53 -4.89 -7.84
CA PRO A 641 25.87 -5.15 -6.44
C PRO A 641 25.51 -6.56 -6.00
N ALA A 642 26.32 -7.13 -5.11
CA ALA A 642 25.99 -8.38 -4.44
C ALA A 642 24.72 -8.20 -3.59
N THR A 643 23.79 -9.15 -3.67
CA THR A 643 22.59 -9.11 -2.82
C THR A 643 23.00 -9.29 -1.35
N PRO A 644 22.44 -8.51 -0.41
CA PRO A 644 22.44 -8.86 1.01
C PRO A 644 21.87 -10.28 1.21
N PHE A 645 22.39 -11.01 2.21
CA PHE A 645 21.93 -12.36 2.51
C PHE A 645 22.23 -12.82 3.94
N GLU A 646 21.53 -13.88 4.36
CA GLU A 646 21.92 -14.78 5.45
C GLU A 646 21.94 -16.23 4.91
N ILE A 647 23.01 -16.98 5.17
CA ILE A 647 23.09 -18.41 4.78
C ILE A 647 23.74 -19.25 5.88
N GLU A 648 23.31 -20.50 5.99
CA GLU A 648 23.94 -21.50 6.87
C GLU A 648 25.34 -21.90 6.37
N VAL A 649 26.24 -22.17 7.30
CA VAL A 649 27.57 -22.71 7.01
C VAL A 649 27.53 -24.23 7.18
N ARG A 650 27.96 -24.95 6.13
CA ARG A 650 27.98 -26.41 6.09
C ARG A 650 29.35 -27.02 6.26
#